data_AF-A0A2T5RF62-F1
#
_entry.id   AF-A0A2T5RF62-F1
#
_cell.length_a   1.000
_cell.length_b   1.000
_cell.length_c   1.000
_cell.angle_alpha   90.00
_cell.angle_beta   90.00
_cell.angle_gamma   90.00
#
_symmetry.space_group_name_H-M   'P 1'
#
loop_
_entity.id
_entity.type
_entity.pdbx_description
1 polymer ?
#
loop_
_entity_poly.entity_id
_entity_poly.type
_entity_poly.pdbx_seq_one_letter_code
_entity_poly.pdbx_strand_id
1 'polypeptide(L)'
;MNLFKFKSIRAKFLIPTLLVLIVGMAVIGYIGYDTQRDYIMEKTEETATSKMEEIKTIIDDRRENAQLTEKAMDKYLITITRTIDQYLTTVPDSMIQEEINHLMEELNVEEIHVTDSEGVIRWSSVSGFIGFDFSESEQTQPFLDGLENEEFELAQAPQQRGTDGELFKYIGLGRTDKSGIVQIGVQPEELQKILAKIDITRTAETTKYGSNGYVYITNKTGEIISHPDSELIGSSITDYSWSEEILNQEEGSDIINLEGEELLQHYMPYDQYIIVTALPTSEYQTALDEYRNKILITILTAIILASIIVFMVTSSVVNPLKNAIEFAEEIANGNLSVAELKVKTKDEVGELSEALNNMLKNLKGLVGQVIDISANLSASSEELSASGEEVSASAEHVGTAIQDVASGAEEQSAQAQETNALLDELTGQINMVNSSSEAMNRKSEEVTDNIEIGDKSIENSVAEVNKLKQNSNNVAEAIGSLADSSQRIGEIVQLIKDISAQTNLLALNAAIEAARAGEAGRGFSVVADEIRELAEQSGEATDEISDLIGGIQKDVEVSVKNMKQTEQAVDTSVDSIEESGKSFDDIRKAASVLNNIIENIGKQTEKMKVNSNEVESAVKQIAEVSQTAASNAEEVAAASEEQSASTEEIVNSAQDLAEMAQELSNAVNKFRI
;
A
#
# COMPACT_ATOMS: atom_id res chain seq x y z
N MET A 1 -41.88 -18.70 -19.26
CA MET A 1 -40.47 -18.30 -19.36
C MET A 1 -39.87 -18.19 -17.95
N ASN A 2 -39.51 -19.33 -17.33
CA ASN A 2 -38.70 -19.44 -16.10
C ASN A 2 -38.44 -20.94 -15.75
N LEU A 3 -38.11 -21.78 -16.74
CA LEU A 3 -38.08 -23.24 -16.56
C LEU A 3 -36.70 -23.85 -16.25
N PHE A 4 -35.60 -23.10 -16.25
CA PHE A 4 -34.29 -23.64 -15.88
C PHE A 4 -33.42 -22.66 -15.10
N LYS A 5 -33.46 -22.73 -13.76
CA LYS A 5 -32.46 -22.06 -12.89
C LYS A 5 -31.22 -22.96 -12.77
N PHE A 6 -30.37 -22.94 -13.80
CA PHE A 6 -29.07 -23.59 -13.73
C PHE A 6 -28.15 -22.85 -12.75
N LYS A 7 -27.59 -23.54 -11.73
CA LYS A 7 -26.75 -22.91 -10.68
C LYS A 7 -25.28 -22.72 -11.09
N SER A 8 -24.74 -23.52 -12.01
CA SER A 8 -23.34 -23.44 -12.42
C SER A 8 -23.16 -22.79 -13.80
N ILE A 9 -22.02 -22.12 -14.02
CA ILE A 9 -21.64 -21.56 -15.33
C ILE A 9 -21.68 -22.64 -16.42
N ARG A 10 -21.22 -23.85 -16.08
CA ARG A 10 -21.31 -25.05 -16.93
C ARG A 10 -22.74 -25.30 -17.42
N ALA A 11 -23.72 -25.22 -16.52
CA ALA A 11 -25.10 -25.50 -16.84
C ALA A 11 -25.82 -24.31 -17.52
N LYS A 12 -25.41 -23.07 -17.23
CA LYS A 12 -26.02 -21.86 -17.83
C LYS A 12 -25.64 -21.63 -19.28
N PHE A 13 -24.39 -21.90 -19.67
CA PHE A 13 -23.92 -21.60 -21.03
C PHE A 13 -23.85 -22.83 -21.93
N LEU A 14 -23.36 -23.97 -21.44
CA LEU A 14 -23.08 -25.14 -22.29
C LEU A 14 -24.33 -25.98 -22.59
N ILE A 15 -25.27 -26.09 -21.64
CA ILE A 15 -26.48 -26.89 -21.86
C ILE A 15 -27.38 -26.24 -22.94
N PRO A 16 -27.69 -24.92 -22.88
CA PRO A 16 -28.51 -24.31 -23.92
C PRO A 16 -27.86 -24.32 -25.30
N THR A 17 -26.54 -24.12 -25.40
CA THR A 17 -25.82 -24.15 -26.69
C THR A 17 -25.82 -25.54 -27.32
N LEU A 18 -25.59 -26.60 -26.54
CA LEU A 18 -25.71 -27.98 -27.02
C LEU A 18 -27.12 -28.31 -27.48
N LEU A 19 -28.12 -27.87 -26.73
CA LEU A 19 -29.52 -28.15 -27.04
C LEU A 19 -29.95 -27.45 -28.34
N VAL A 20 -29.54 -26.18 -28.54
CA VAL A 20 -29.76 -25.44 -29.81
C VAL A 20 -29.04 -26.11 -30.98
N LEU A 21 -27.80 -26.58 -30.80
CA LEU A 21 -27.03 -27.27 -31.85
C LEU A 21 -27.68 -28.59 -32.26
N ILE A 22 -28.08 -29.42 -31.30
CA ILE A 22 -28.69 -30.73 -31.55
C ILE A 22 -30.06 -30.56 -32.22
N VAL A 23 -30.90 -29.65 -31.73
CA VAL A 23 -32.21 -29.36 -32.34
C VAL A 23 -32.04 -28.78 -33.74
N GLY A 24 -31.10 -27.87 -33.94
CA GLY A 24 -30.80 -27.30 -35.26
C GLY A 24 -30.35 -28.35 -36.28
N MET A 25 -29.44 -29.25 -35.88
CA MET A 25 -28.98 -30.34 -36.75
C MET A 25 -30.07 -31.35 -37.06
N ALA A 26 -30.94 -31.67 -36.10
CA ALA A 26 -32.08 -32.56 -36.32
C ALA A 26 -33.09 -31.96 -37.31
N VAL A 27 -33.39 -30.66 -37.19
CA VAL A 27 -34.29 -29.95 -38.11
C VAL A 27 -33.68 -29.86 -39.51
N ILE A 28 -32.40 -29.51 -39.65
CA ILE A 28 -31.71 -29.44 -40.95
C ILE A 28 -31.63 -30.83 -41.59
N GLY A 29 -31.32 -31.87 -40.81
CA GLY A 29 -31.26 -33.25 -41.30
C GLY A 29 -32.62 -33.74 -41.79
N TYR A 30 -33.70 -33.42 -41.07
CA TYR A 30 -35.06 -33.74 -41.49
C TYR A 30 -35.46 -33.02 -42.78
N ILE A 31 -35.27 -31.70 -42.84
CA ILE A 31 -35.58 -30.90 -44.04
C ILE A 31 -34.76 -31.39 -45.24
N GLY A 32 -33.46 -31.67 -45.05
CA GLY A 32 -32.59 -32.16 -46.11
C GLY A 32 -33.04 -33.52 -46.65
N TYR A 33 -33.44 -34.45 -45.78
CA TYR A 33 -33.94 -35.77 -46.20
C TYR A 33 -35.25 -35.67 -46.98
N ASP A 34 -36.19 -34.86 -46.49
CA ASP A 34 -37.49 -34.64 -47.14
C ASP A 34 -37.32 -33.98 -48.52
N THR A 35 -36.51 -32.94 -48.60
CA THR A 35 -36.17 -32.26 -49.87
C THR A 35 -35.51 -33.22 -50.87
N GLN A 36 -34.59 -34.09 -50.41
CA GLN A 36 -33.91 -35.05 -51.27
C GLN A 36 -34.86 -36.13 -51.79
N ARG A 37 -35.84 -36.56 -50.97
CA ARG A 37 -36.89 -37.49 -51.40
C ARG A 37 -37.75 -36.89 -52.49
N ASP A 38 -38.23 -35.67 -52.28
CA ASP A 38 -39.09 -34.99 -53.25
C ASP A 38 -38.36 -34.75 -54.57
N TYR A 39 -37.08 -34.34 -54.52
CA TYR A 39 -36.23 -34.18 -55.71
C TYR A 39 -36.06 -35.48 -56.51
N ILE A 40 -35.84 -36.61 -55.83
CA ILE A 40 -35.69 -37.90 -56.52
C ILE A 40 -37.01 -38.34 -57.17
N MET A 41 -38.15 -38.13 -56.50
CA MET A 41 -39.47 -38.46 -57.05
C MET A 41 -39.80 -37.62 -58.28
N GLU A 42 -39.62 -36.30 -58.20
CA GLU A 42 -39.83 -35.38 -59.32
C GLU A 42 -38.94 -35.74 -60.52
N LYS A 43 -37.67 -36.11 -60.26
CA LYS A 43 -36.74 -36.50 -61.33
C LYS A 43 -37.13 -37.83 -62.00
N THR A 44 -37.64 -38.79 -61.22
CA THR A 44 -38.11 -40.08 -61.73
C THR A 44 -39.33 -39.91 -62.63
N GLU A 45 -40.27 -39.04 -62.23
CA GLU A 45 -41.47 -38.68 -63.00
C GLU A 45 -41.09 -37.96 -64.31
N GLU A 46 -40.23 -36.93 -64.24
CA GLU A 46 -39.75 -36.21 -65.44
C GLU A 46 -39.08 -37.16 -66.46
N THR A 47 -38.32 -38.14 -65.95
CA THR A 47 -37.66 -39.14 -66.80
C THR A 47 -38.66 -40.13 -67.39
N ALA A 48 -39.71 -40.50 -66.66
CA ALA A 48 -40.78 -41.37 -67.15
C ALA A 48 -41.54 -40.70 -68.31
N THR A 49 -41.98 -39.45 -68.10
CA THR A 49 -42.69 -38.66 -69.12
C THR A 49 -41.84 -38.50 -70.38
N SER A 50 -40.56 -38.15 -70.23
CA SER A 50 -39.64 -38.04 -71.37
C SER A 50 -39.51 -39.34 -72.17
N LYS A 51 -39.51 -40.49 -71.51
CA LYS A 51 -39.45 -41.80 -72.18
C LYS A 51 -40.75 -42.16 -72.88
N MET A 52 -41.91 -41.81 -72.31
CA MET A 52 -43.19 -41.99 -72.97
C MET A 52 -43.35 -41.10 -74.22
N GLU A 53 -42.86 -39.85 -74.17
CA GLU A 53 -42.81 -38.95 -75.33
C GLU A 53 -41.87 -39.44 -76.44
N GLU A 54 -40.74 -40.06 -76.07
CA GLU A 54 -39.83 -40.71 -77.03
C GLU A 54 -40.56 -41.81 -77.81
N ILE A 55 -41.31 -42.67 -77.12
CA ILE A 55 -42.11 -43.73 -77.77
C ILE A 55 -43.21 -43.15 -78.64
N LYS A 56 -43.93 -42.13 -78.17
CA LYS A 56 -44.95 -41.41 -78.95
C LYS A 56 -44.40 -40.91 -80.30
N THR A 57 -43.22 -40.29 -80.27
CA THR A 57 -42.57 -39.77 -81.48
C THR A 57 -42.21 -40.89 -82.46
N ILE A 58 -41.75 -42.04 -81.96
CA ILE A 58 -41.44 -43.22 -82.80
C ILE A 58 -42.70 -43.76 -83.49
N ILE A 59 -43.86 -43.71 -82.83
CA ILE A 59 -45.15 -44.16 -83.40
C ILE A 59 -45.57 -43.24 -84.56
N ASP A 60 -45.42 -41.92 -84.39
CA ASP A 60 -45.80 -40.93 -85.41
C ASP A 60 -44.92 -41.00 -86.66
N ASP A 61 -43.59 -41.03 -86.49
CA ASP A 61 -42.62 -41.10 -87.60
C ASP A 61 -42.84 -42.34 -88.49
N ARG A 62 -43.23 -43.46 -87.88
CA ARG A 62 -43.49 -44.71 -88.62
C ARG A 62 -44.77 -44.65 -89.44
N ARG A 63 -45.80 -43.93 -88.99
CA ARG A 63 -47.08 -43.79 -89.70
C ARG A 63 -46.93 -42.93 -90.96
N GLU A 64 -46.17 -41.84 -90.87
CA GLU A 64 -45.94 -40.92 -92.00
C GLU A 64 -45.12 -41.58 -93.13
N ASN A 65 -44.09 -42.35 -92.78
CA ASN A 65 -43.24 -43.04 -93.74
C ASN A 65 -43.99 -44.09 -94.59
N ALA A 66 -45.02 -44.75 -94.03
CA ALA A 66 -45.83 -45.73 -94.76
C ALA A 66 -46.60 -45.08 -95.93
N GLN A 67 -47.23 -43.92 -95.69
CA GLN A 67 -48.09 -43.25 -96.67
C GLN A 67 -47.32 -42.63 -97.85
N LEU A 68 -46.11 -42.11 -97.59
CA LEU A 68 -45.26 -41.53 -98.63
C LEU A 68 -44.76 -42.57 -99.65
N THR A 69 -44.53 -43.80 -99.20
CA THR A 69 -44.00 -44.89 -100.04
C THR A 69 -44.99 -45.35 -101.10
N GLU A 70 -46.28 -45.49 -100.73
CA GLU A 70 -47.34 -45.95 -101.64
C GLU A 70 -47.55 -44.98 -102.81
N LYS A 71 -47.59 -43.67 -102.53
CA LYS A 71 -47.84 -42.62 -103.53
C LYS A 71 -46.73 -42.47 -104.57
N ALA A 72 -45.48 -42.77 -104.19
CA ALA A 72 -44.34 -42.72 -105.11
C ALA A 72 -44.36 -43.86 -106.14
N MET A 73 -44.82 -45.04 -105.71
CA MET A 73 -44.84 -46.24 -106.54
C MET A 73 -45.89 -46.13 -107.66
N ASP A 74 -47.08 -45.59 -107.35
CA ASP A 74 -48.16 -45.41 -108.32
C ASP A 74 -47.74 -44.53 -109.51
N LYS A 75 -47.01 -43.45 -109.22
CA LYS A 75 -46.52 -42.52 -110.24
C LYS A 75 -45.47 -43.15 -111.16
N TYR A 76 -44.63 -44.03 -110.63
CA TYR A 76 -43.62 -44.73 -111.40
C TYR A 76 -44.26 -45.68 -112.42
N LEU A 77 -45.25 -46.47 -112.00
CA LEU A 77 -45.90 -47.47 -112.86
C LEU A 77 -46.70 -46.83 -114.01
N ILE A 78 -47.44 -45.74 -113.75
CA ILE A 78 -48.13 -44.95 -114.78
C ILE A 78 -47.16 -44.46 -115.88
N THR A 79 -45.95 -44.06 -115.49
CA THR A 79 -44.94 -43.56 -116.44
C THR A 79 -44.47 -44.68 -117.38
N ILE A 80 -44.31 -45.90 -116.87
CA ILE A 80 -43.95 -47.07 -117.66
C ILE A 80 -45.06 -47.37 -118.69
N THR A 81 -46.31 -47.46 -118.25
CA THR A 81 -47.45 -47.74 -119.14
C THR A 81 -47.55 -46.73 -120.28
N ARG A 82 -47.29 -45.45 -120.01
CA ARG A 82 -47.32 -44.39 -121.04
C ARG A 82 -46.21 -44.53 -122.06
N THR A 83 -45.04 -44.97 -121.61
CA THR A 83 -43.89 -45.21 -122.50
C THR A 83 -44.19 -46.36 -123.45
N ILE A 84 -44.85 -47.42 -122.95
CA ILE A 84 -45.33 -48.55 -123.76
C ILE A 84 -46.31 -48.05 -124.82
N ASP A 85 -47.35 -47.30 -124.41
CA ASP A 85 -48.33 -46.75 -125.37
C ASP A 85 -47.67 -45.93 -126.49
N GLN A 86 -46.81 -44.97 -126.13
CA GLN A 86 -46.12 -44.13 -127.10
C GLN A 86 -45.24 -44.92 -128.07
N TYR A 87 -44.52 -45.94 -127.58
CA TYR A 87 -43.71 -46.78 -128.45
C TYR A 87 -44.59 -47.55 -129.45
N LEU A 88 -45.68 -48.14 -128.96
CA LEU A 88 -46.61 -48.92 -129.78
C LEU A 88 -47.26 -48.09 -130.91
N THR A 89 -47.41 -46.78 -130.76
CA THR A 89 -47.91 -45.90 -131.85
C THR A 89 -47.03 -45.89 -133.10
N THR A 90 -45.74 -46.21 -132.96
CA THR A 90 -44.77 -46.24 -134.09
C THR A 90 -44.65 -47.62 -134.73
N VAL A 91 -45.25 -48.64 -134.11
CA VAL A 91 -45.15 -50.03 -134.51
C VAL A 91 -46.36 -50.41 -135.38
N PRO A 92 -46.16 -50.98 -136.57
CA PRO A 92 -47.28 -51.50 -137.37
C PRO A 92 -48.02 -52.63 -136.64
N ASP A 93 -49.35 -52.66 -136.72
CA ASP A 93 -50.21 -53.64 -136.02
C ASP A 93 -49.79 -55.11 -136.16
N SER A 94 -49.20 -55.49 -137.30
CA SER A 94 -48.71 -56.85 -137.52
C SER A 94 -47.52 -57.24 -136.63
N MET A 95 -46.81 -56.26 -136.07
CA MET A 95 -45.64 -56.46 -135.20
C MET A 95 -45.92 -56.19 -133.72
N ILE A 96 -47.07 -55.57 -133.38
CA ILE A 96 -47.41 -55.19 -131.99
C ILE A 96 -47.31 -56.37 -131.01
N GLN A 97 -47.71 -57.58 -131.42
CA GLN A 97 -47.64 -58.76 -130.54
C GLN A 97 -46.20 -59.17 -130.18
N GLU A 98 -45.26 -59.03 -131.13
CA GLU A 98 -43.85 -59.37 -130.91
C GLU A 98 -43.18 -58.31 -130.03
N GLU A 99 -43.51 -57.03 -130.25
CA GLU A 99 -42.99 -55.92 -129.47
C GLU A 99 -43.52 -55.87 -128.03
N ILE A 100 -44.80 -56.18 -127.80
CA ILE A 100 -45.36 -56.27 -126.44
C ILE A 100 -44.60 -57.32 -125.61
N ASN A 101 -44.25 -58.47 -126.21
CA ASN A 101 -43.48 -59.50 -125.52
C ASN A 101 -42.07 -59.02 -125.18
N HIS A 102 -41.42 -58.28 -126.08
CA HIS A 102 -40.10 -57.70 -125.83
C HIS A 102 -40.15 -56.62 -124.73
N LEU A 103 -41.12 -55.72 -124.78
CA LEU A 103 -41.29 -54.64 -123.80
C LEU A 103 -41.60 -55.15 -122.40
N MET A 104 -42.34 -56.25 -122.28
CA MET A 104 -42.63 -56.89 -120.99
C MET A 104 -41.33 -57.29 -120.27
N GLU A 105 -40.40 -57.96 -120.96
CA GLU A 105 -39.10 -58.33 -120.38
C GLU A 105 -38.20 -57.12 -120.12
N GLU A 106 -38.17 -56.15 -121.04
CA GLU A 106 -37.23 -55.02 -120.94
C GLU A 106 -37.65 -53.98 -119.89
N LEU A 107 -38.95 -53.77 -119.70
CA LEU A 107 -39.49 -52.81 -118.72
C LEU A 107 -39.81 -53.44 -117.36
N ASN A 108 -39.54 -54.74 -117.19
CA ASN A 108 -39.76 -55.50 -115.98
C ASN A 108 -41.19 -55.31 -115.43
N VAL A 109 -42.17 -55.45 -116.31
CA VAL A 109 -43.59 -55.52 -115.98
C VAL A 109 -44.08 -56.92 -116.28
N GLU A 110 -44.87 -57.50 -115.40
CA GLU A 110 -45.26 -58.91 -115.48
C GLU A 110 -46.26 -59.16 -116.60
N GLU A 111 -47.09 -58.17 -116.93
CA GLU A 111 -48.08 -58.28 -118.01
C GLU A 111 -48.28 -56.96 -118.75
N ILE A 112 -48.52 -57.06 -120.06
CA ILE A 112 -48.96 -55.95 -120.91
C ILE A 112 -50.13 -56.42 -121.77
N HIS A 113 -51.22 -55.66 -121.75
CA HIS A 113 -52.45 -55.92 -122.49
C HIS A 113 -52.82 -54.70 -123.33
N VAL A 114 -53.21 -54.91 -124.58
CA VAL A 114 -53.59 -53.85 -125.50
C VAL A 114 -54.90 -54.20 -126.20
N THR A 115 -55.89 -53.33 -126.07
CA THR A 115 -57.24 -53.54 -126.61
C THR A 115 -57.46 -52.83 -127.95
N ASP A 116 -58.53 -53.21 -128.62
CA ASP A 116 -59.15 -52.42 -129.67
C ASP A 116 -60.18 -51.42 -129.10
N SER A 117 -60.89 -50.74 -130.02
CA SER A 117 -61.89 -49.72 -129.74
C SER A 117 -63.14 -50.25 -129.02
N GLU A 118 -63.38 -51.56 -129.01
CA GLU A 118 -64.49 -52.16 -128.26
C GLU A 118 -64.04 -52.63 -126.87
N GLY A 119 -62.76 -52.47 -126.51
CA GLY A 119 -62.20 -52.92 -125.24
C GLY A 119 -61.85 -54.40 -125.22
N VAL A 120 -61.80 -55.04 -126.40
CA VAL A 120 -61.36 -56.42 -126.53
C VAL A 120 -59.86 -56.45 -126.70
N ILE A 121 -59.16 -57.21 -125.84
CA ILE A 121 -57.72 -57.38 -125.93
C ILE A 121 -57.37 -58.03 -127.26
N ARG A 122 -56.61 -57.30 -128.08
CA ARG A 122 -56.13 -57.81 -129.38
C ARG A 122 -54.70 -58.31 -129.28
N TRP A 123 -53.92 -57.69 -128.40
CA TRP A 123 -52.54 -58.07 -128.18
C TRP A 123 -52.27 -58.14 -126.69
N SER A 124 -51.64 -59.21 -126.25
CA SER A 124 -51.31 -59.40 -124.85
C SER A 124 -50.04 -60.21 -124.73
N SER A 125 -49.20 -59.86 -123.76
CA SER A 125 -48.05 -60.67 -123.41
C SER A 125 -48.43 -62.00 -122.76
N VAL A 126 -49.69 -62.14 -122.35
CA VAL A 126 -50.27 -63.37 -121.81
C VAL A 126 -51.35 -63.86 -122.76
N SER A 127 -51.00 -64.86 -123.58
CA SER A 127 -51.83 -65.35 -124.69
C SER A 127 -53.27 -65.76 -124.31
N GLY A 128 -53.49 -66.18 -123.06
CA GLY A 128 -54.81 -66.56 -122.54
C GLY A 128 -55.80 -65.40 -122.44
N PHE A 129 -55.34 -64.15 -122.51
CA PHE A 129 -56.18 -62.96 -122.44
C PHE A 129 -56.53 -62.38 -123.82
N ILE A 130 -55.92 -62.87 -124.92
CA ILE A 130 -56.26 -62.37 -126.26
C ILE A 130 -57.72 -62.75 -126.58
N GLY A 131 -58.54 -61.75 -126.88
CA GLY A 131 -59.98 -61.86 -127.08
C GLY A 131 -60.83 -61.60 -125.82
N PHE A 132 -60.21 -61.35 -124.66
CA PHE A 132 -60.93 -60.96 -123.45
C PHE A 132 -61.49 -59.55 -123.57
N ASP A 133 -62.76 -59.38 -123.22
CA ASP A 133 -63.46 -58.11 -123.27
C ASP A 133 -63.45 -57.47 -121.87
N PHE A 134 -62.89 -56.26 -121.79
CA PHE A 134 -62.79 -55.52 -120.53
C PHE A 134 -64.15 -55.23 -119.88
N SER A 135 -65.26 -55.31 -120.61
CA SER A 135 -66.62 -55.17 -120.07
C SER A 135 -67.12 -56.35 -119.24
N GLU A 136 -66.50 -57.52 -119.37
CA GLU A 136 -66.94 -58.76 -118.71
C GLU A 136 -66.52 -58.87 -117.23
N SER A 137 -65.58 -58.04 -116.74
CA SER A 137 -65.09 -58.09 -115.34
C SER A 137 -65.19 -56.75 -114.63
N GLU A 138 -65.69 -56.76 -113.39
CA GLU A 138 -65.71 -55.57 -112.50
C GLU A 138 -64.31 -54.99 -112.25
N GLN A 139 -63.25 -55.80 -112.34
CA GLN A 139 -61.87 -55.32 -112.18
C GLN A 139 -61.41 -54.50 -113.39
N THR A 140 -61.84 -54.87 -114.60
CA THR A 140 -61.41 -54.22 -115.84
C THR A 140 -62.36 -53.11 -116.31
N GLN A 141 -63.63 -53.13 -115.87
CA GLN A 141 -64.62 -52.10 -116.22
C GLN A 141 -64.15 -50.66 -115.99
N PRO A 142 -63.47 -50.31 -114.87
CA PRO A 142 -62.99 -48.95 -114.65
C PRO A 142 -62.04 -48.45 -115.75
N PHE A 143 -61.35 -49.34 -116.48
CA PHE A 143 -60.45 -48.95 -117.54
C PHE A 143 -61.19 -48.61 -118.85
N LEU A 144 -62.44 -49.07 -119.05
CA LEU A 144 -63.23 -48.81 -120.27
C LEU A 144 -63.47 -47.32 -120.52
N ASP A 145 -63.48 -46.50 -119.46
CA ASP A 145 -63.55 -45.03 -119.55
C ASP A 145 -62.39 -44.44 -120.39
N GLY A 146 -61.31 -45.21 -120.59
CA GLY A 146 -60.16 -44.85 -121.42
C GLY A 146 -60.23 -45.19 -122.91
N LEU A 147 -61.26 -45.91 -123.39
CA LEU A 147 -61.29 -46.40 -124.79
C LEU A 147 -61.26 -45.30 -125.85
N GLU A 148 -61.94 -44.18 -125.61
CA GLU A 148 -61.96 -43.00 -126.50
C GLU A 148 -61.25 -41.79 -125.87
N ASN A 149 -60.51 -41.99 -124.77
CA ASN A 149 -59.88 -40.90 -124.01
C ASN A 149 -58.38 -41.13 -123.82
N GLU A 150 -57.58 -40.47 -124.65
CA GLU A 150 -56.11 -40.55 -124.66
C GLU A 150 -55.45 -40.01 -123.36
N GLU A 151 -56.15 -39.17 -122.58
CA GLU A 151 -55.64 -38.66 -121.30
C GLU A 151 -55.99 -39.55 -120.10
N PHE A 152 -56.73 -40.64 -120.31
CA PHE A 152 -57.13 -41.52 -119.22
C PHE A 152 -55.92 -42.20 -118.58
N GLU A 153 -55.82 -42.09 -117.24
CA GLU A 153 -54.88 -42.85 -116.42
C GLU A 153 -55.61 -43.44 -115.22
N LEU A 154 -55.40 -44.72 -114.96
CA LEU A 154 -55.86 -45.33 -113.73
C LEU A 154 -54.80 -46.29 -113.19
N ALA A 155 -54.43 -46.12 -111.92
CA ALA A 155 -53.69 -47.11 -111.14
C ALA A 155 -54.61 -47.61 -110.03
N GLN A 156 -54.98 -48.88 -110.08
CA GLN A 156 -55.87 -49.46 -109.06
C GLN A 156 -55.11 -49.77 -107.77
N ALA A 157 -55.83 -49.94 -106.66
CA ALA A 157 -55.24 -50.61 -105.50
C ALA A 157 -54.85 -52.06 -105.90
N PRO A 158 -53.83 -52.67 -105.28
CA PRO A 158 -53.53 -54.07 -105.51
C PRO A 158 -54.73 -54.97 -105.22
N GLN A 159 -55.10 -55.82 -106.16
CA GLN A 159 -56.23 -56.74 -106.06
C GLN A 159 -55.83 -58.13 -106.55
N GLN A 160 -56.54 -59.16 -106.14
CA GLN A 160 -56.23 -60.52 -106.57
C GLN A 160 -56.67 -60.75 -108.02
N ARG A 161 -55.75 -61.22 -108.85
CA ARG A 161 -55.98 -61.60 -110.24
C ARG A 161 -56.91 -62.81 -110.29
N GLY A 162 -57.96 -62.73 -111.11
CA GLY A 162 -59.01 -63.75 -111.15
C GLY A 162 -58.58 -65.15 -111.61
N THR A 163 -57.42 -65.30 -112.25
CA THR A 163 -56.94 -66.58 -112.80
C THR A 163 -56.23 -67.45 -111.75
N ASP A 164 -55.51 -66.86 -110.81
CA ASP A 164 -54.69 -67.58 -109.82
C ASP A 164 -54.71 -67.00 -108.40
N GLY A 165 -55.40 -65.88 -108.19
CA GLY A 165 -55.54 -65.23 -106.88
C GLY A 165 -54.30 -64.45 -106.43
N GLU A 166 -53.27 -64.34 -107.27
CA GLU A 166 -52.09 -63.55 -106.93
C GLU A 166 -52.40 -62.06 -106.95
N LEU A 167 -51.80 -61.31 -106.03
CA LEU A 167 -52.08 -59.88 -105.86
C LEU A 167 -51.35 -59.08 -106.94
N PHE A 168 -52.11 -58.42 -107.79
CA PHE A 168 -51.62 -57.56 -108.86
C PHE A 168 -52.15 -56.15 -108.71
N LYS A 169 -51.29 -55.19 -109.04
CA LYS A 169 -51.68 -53.81 -109.26
C LYS A 169 -51.77 -53.58 -110.76
N TYR A 170 -52.97 -53.19 -111.22
CA TYR A 170 -53.21 -52.91 -112.64
C TYR A 170 -53.20 -51.41 -112.92
N ILE A 171 -52.50 -51.05 -113.99
CA ILE A 171 -52.37 -49.68 -114.46
C ILE A 171 -52.77 -49.65 -115.92
N GLY A 172 -53.72 -48.82 -116.29
CA GLY A 172 -54.26 -48.75 -117.64
C GLY A 172 -54.41 -47.32 -118.13
N LEU A 173 -54.06 -47.13 -119.40
CA LEU A 173 -54.08 -45.85 -120.10
C LEU A 173 -54.88 -45.97 -121.41
N GLY A 174 -55.56 -44.89 -121.81
CA GLY A 174 -56.13 -44.80 -123.15
C GLY A 174 -55.03 -44.70 -124.21
N ARG A 175 -55.21 -45.40 -125.34
CA ARG A 175 -54.24 -45.38 -126.45
C ARG A 175 -54.23 -44.05 -127.16
N THR A 176 -53.06 -43.57 -127.52
CA THR A 176 -52.89 -42.27 -128.21
C THR A 176 -52.95 -42.36 -129.74
N ASP A 177 -52.76 -43.54 -130.34
CA ASP A 177 -52.79 -43.71 -131.80
C ASP A 177 -54.19 -44.00 -132.35
N LYS A 178 -55.01 -44.69 -131.56
CA LYS A 178 -56.38 -45.11 -131.90
C LYS A 178 -57.14 -45.47 -130.64
N SER A 179 -58.46 -45.52 -130.74
CA SER A 179 -59.31 -45.98 -129.66
C SER A 179 -58.93 -47.39 -129.20
N GLY A 180 -58.71 -47.54 -127.90
CA GLY A 180 -58.23 -48.74 -127.23
C GLY A 180 -57.49 -48.39 -125.94
N ILE A 181 -57.07 -49.40 -125.18
CA ILE A 181 -56.37 -49.24 -123.89
C ILE A 181 -55.05 -49.99 -123.93
N VAL A 182 -54.02 -49.43 -123.32
CA VAL A 182 -52.78 -50.12 -122.94
C VAL A 182 -52.79 -50.28 -121.43
N GLN A 183 -52.74 -51.52 -120.96
CA GLN A 183 -52.73 -51.86 -119.55
C GLN A 183 -51.50 -52.69 -119.21
N ILE A 184 -50.91 -52.45 -118.04
CA ILE A 184 -49.92 -53.33 -117.44
C ILE A 184 -50.42 -53.89 -116.10
N GLY A 185 -49.98 -55.10 -115.78
CA GLY A 185 -50.15 -55.71 -114.46
C GLY A 185 -48.80 -55.89 -113.78
N VAL A 186 -48.70 -55.51 -112.50
CA VAL A 186 -47.46 -55.58 -111.71
C VAL A 186 -47.68 -56.21 -110.33
N GLN A 187 -46.78 -57.09 -109.87
CA GLN A 187 -46.86 -57.66 -108.52
C GLN A 187 -46.24 -56.74 -107.46
N PRO A 188 -46.90 -56.44 -106.32
CA PRO A 188 -46.40 -55.49 -105.32
C PRO A 188 -45.49 -56.16 -104.26
N GLU A 189 -44.61 -57.09 -104.62
CA GLU A 189 -43.75 -57.79 -103.64
C GLU A 189 -42.83 -56.83 -102.86
N GLU A 190 -42.23 -55.84 -103.53
CA GLU A 190 -41.35 -54.86 -102.87
C GLU A 190 -42.11 -53.93 -101.91
N LEU A 191 -43.40 -53.66 -102.18
CA LEU A 191 -44.25 -52.90 -101.25
C LEU A 191 -44.51 -53.68 -99.95
N GLN A 192 -44.71 -55.01 -100.04
CA GLN A 192 -44.91 -55.86 -98.86
C GLN A 192 -43.66 -55.93 -97.96
N LYS A 193 -42.46 -55.97 -98.55
CA LYS A 193 -41.20 -55.96 -97.77
C LYS A 193 -40.94 -54.65 -97.03
N ILE A 194 -41.41 -53.52 -97.56
CA ILE A 194 -41.28 -52.20 -96.91
C ILE A 194 -42.30 -52.06 -95.77
N LEU A 195 -43.55 -52.51 -95.97
CA LEU A 195 -44.58 -52.48 -94.92
C LEU A 195 -44.23 -53.39 -93.73
N ALA A 196 -43.53 -54.51 -93.95
CA ALA A 196 -43.05 -55.38 -92.87
C ALA A 196 -41.97 -54.75 -91.96
N LYS A 197 -41.32 -53.65 -92.36
CA LYS A 197 -40.36 -52.90 -91.51
C LYS A 197 -41.01 -51.88 -90.57
N ILE A 198 -42.34 -51.77 -90.57
CA ILE A 198 -43.11 -50.75 -89.85
C ILE A 198 -43.72 -51.32 -88.54
N ASP A 199 -43.39 -52.57 -88.17
CA ASP A 199 -43.97 -53.26 -87.01
C ASP A 199 -43.58 -52.65 -85.64
N ILE A 200 -44.59 -52.22 -84.89
CA ILE A 200 -44.47 -51.54 -83.60
C ILE A 200 -44.05 -52.47 -82.45
N THR A 201 -44.13 -53.80 -82.64
CA THR A 201 -43.89 -54.83 -81.61
C THR A 201 -42.50 -54.79 -80.98
N ARG A 202 -41.48 -54.24 -81.66
CA ARG A 202 -40.09 -54.19 -81.18
C ARG A 202 -39.64 -52.85 -80.60
N THR A 203 -40.57 -51.92 -80.37
CA THR A 203 -40.25 -50.55 -79.92
C THR A 203 -39.84 -50.50 -78.43
N ALA A 204 -40.47 -51.34 -77.60
CA ALA A 204 -40.16 -51.48 -76.18
C ALA A 204 -38.78 -52.10 -75.90
N GLU A 205 -38.32 -53.04 -76.73
CA GLU A 205 -37.03 -53.75 -76.58
C GLU A 205 -35.82 -52.81 -76.58
N THR A 206 -35.90 -51.70 -77.32
CA THR A 206 -34.79 -50.76 -77.50
C THR A 206 -34.75 -49.59 -76.52
N THR A 207 -35.81 -49.40 -75.72
CA THR A 207 -35.96 -48.21 -74.87
C THR A 207 -35.66 -48.53 -73.41
N LYS A 208 -34.48 -48.11 -72.94
CA LYS A 208 -34.06 -48.28 -71.54
C LYS A 208 -34.62 -47.16 -70.65
N TYR A 209 -35.11 -47.52 -69.45
CA TYR A 209 -35.58 -46.60 -68.43
C TYR A 209 -34.93 -46.93 -67.08
N GLY A 210 -34.13 -46.02 -66.51
CA GLY A 210 -33.32 -46.33 -65.33
C GLY A 210 -32.27 -47.41 -65.59
N SER A 211 -31.78 -48.04 -64.52
CA SER A 211 -30.80 -49.13 -64.58
C SER A 211 -31.47 -50.48 -64.84
N ASN A 212 -32.61 -50.71 -64.19
CA ASN A 212 -33.37 -51.96 -64.24
C ASN A 212 -34.84 -51.77 -64.67
N GLY A 213 -35.26 -50.56 -65.02
CA GLY A 213 -36.60 -50.29 -65.51
C GLY A 213 -36.74 -50.51 -67.02
N TYR A 214 -37.99 -50.52 -67.46
CA TYR A 214 -38.34 -50.80 -68.85
C TYR A 214 -39.61 -50.07 -69.28
N VAL A 215 -39.85 -50.07 -70.58
CA VAL A 215 -41.05 -49.50 -71.21
C VAL A 215 -41.79 -50.60 -71.93
N TYR A 216 -43.11 -50.61 -71.88
CA TYR A 216 -43.95 -51.51 -72.67
C TYR A 216 -45.18 -50.76 -73.21
N ILE A 217 -45.78 -51.32 -74.26
CA ILE A 217 -46.90 -50.72 -74.98
C ILE A 217 -48.03 -51.74 -75.00
N THR A 218 -49.22 -51.31 -74.65
CA THR A 218 -50.44 -52.12 -74.71
C THR A 218 -51.46 -51.49 -75.65
N ASN A 219 -52.45 -52.24 -76.13
CA ASN A 219 -53.61 -51.66 -76.78
C ASN A 219 -54.67 -51.26 -75.73
N LYS A 220 -55.70 -50.51 -76.16
CA LYS A 220 -56.80 -50.09 -75.26
C LYS A 220 -57.61 -51.23 -74.63
N THR A 221 -57.47 -52.45 -75.14
CA THR A 221 -58.11 -53.65 -74.57
C THR A 221 -57.22 -54.39 -73.58
N GLY A 222 -55.99 -53.91 -73.34
CA GLY A 222 -55.05 -54.48 -72.39
C GLY A 222 -54.20 -55.62 -72.94
N GLU A 223 -54.10 -55.80 -74.26
CA GLU A 223 -53.13 -56.72 -74.85
C GLU A 223 -51.78 -56.03 -74.99
N ILE A 224 -50.71 -56.71 -74.59
CA ILE A 224 -49.34 -56.21 -74.73
C ILE A 224 -48.92 -56.30 -76.20
N ILE A 225 -48.65 -55.14 -76.80
CA ILE A 225 -48.24 -55.01 -78.19
C ILE A 225 -46.71 -54.98 -78.30
N SER A 226 -46.02 -54.38 -77.33
CA SER A 226 -44.57 -54.30 -77.34
C SER A 226 -44.05 -54.39 -75.91
N HIS A 227 -43.12 -55.31 -75.66
CA HIS A 227 -42.49 -55.50 -74.35
C HIS A 227 -41.03 -55.91 -74.56
N PRO A 228 -40.09 -55.58 -73.64
CA PRO A 228 -38.69 -56.02 -73.77
C PRO A 228 -38.53 -57.54 -73.68
N ASP A 229 -39.40 -58.19 -72.91
CA ASP A 229 -39.58 -59.64 -72.92
C ASP A 229 -40.58 -60.03 -74.02
N SER A 230 -40.08 -60.74 -75.03
CA SER A 230 -40.86 -61.15 -76.20
C SER A 230 -41.88 -62.24 -75.89
N GLU A 231 -41.75 -62.97 -74.78
CA GLU A 231 -42.73 -63.98 -74.35
C GLU A 231 -44.05 -63.34 -73.87
N LEU A 232 -44.02 -62.06 -73.48
CA LEU A 232 -45.19 -61.32 -72.99
C LEU A 232 -45.96 -60.61 -74.11
N ILE A 233 -45.44 -60.54 -75.33
CA ILE A 233 -46.14 -59.92 -76.46
C ILE A 233 -47.35 -60.80 -76.85
N GLY A 234 -48.54 -60.19 -76.89
CA GLY A 234 -49.82 -60.88 -77.11
C GLY A 234 -50.49 -61.41 -75.84
N SER A 235 -49.82 -61.32 -74.68
CA SER A 235 -50.47 -61.58 -73.39
C SER A 235 -51.33 -60.38 -72.96
N SER A 236 -52.29 -60.59 -72.05
CA SER A 236 -53.17 -59.52 -71.58
C SER A 236 -52.82 -59.06 -70.18
N ILE A 237 -52.69 -57.75 -69.98
CA ILE A 237 -52.51 -57.15 -68.67
C ILE A 237 -53.77 -57.25 -67.79
N THR A 238 -54.94 -57.56 -68.36
CA THR A 238 -56.20 -57.67 -67.59
C THR A 238 -56.18 -58.77 -66.53
N ASP A 239 -55.24 -59.72 -66.63
CA ASP A 239 -55.05 -60.77 -65.64
C ASP A 239 -54.49 -60.22 -64.30
N TYR A 240 -53.99 -58.99 -64.29
CA TYR A 240 -53.42 -58.34 -63.12
C TYR A 240 -54.36 -57.29 -62.51
N SER A 241 -54.42 -57.25 -61.17
CA SER A 241 -55.34 -56.38 -60.42
C SER A 241 -55.08 -54.87 -60.61
N TRP A 242 -53.86 -54.49 -61.00
CA TRP A 242 -53.47 -53.09 -61.25
C TRP A 242 -53.83 -52.60 -62.67
N SER A 243 -54.31 -53.48 -63.55
CA SER A 243 -54.61 -53.12 -64.94
C SER A 243 -55.81 -52.19 -65.09
N GLU A 244 -56.74 -52.16 -64.12
CA GLU A 244 -57.92 -51.28 -64.16
C GLU A 244 -57.53 -49.80 -64.24
N GLU A 245 -56.48 -49.39 -63.52
CA GLU A 245 -56.05 -47.98 -63.48
C GLU A 245 -55.41 -47.54 -64.80
N ILE A 246 -54.63 -48.42 -65.42
CA ILE A 246 -54.01 -48.17 -66.74
C ILE A 246 -55.09 -48.14 -67.83
N LEU A 247 -56.07 -49.04 -67.77
CA LEU A 247 -57.14 -49.18 -68.77
C LEU A 247 -58.22 -48.10 -68.68
N ASN A 248 -58.25 -47.31 -67.61
CA ASN A 248 -59.10 -46.13 -67.50
C ASN A 248 -58.71 -44.99 -68.46
N GLN A 249 -57.59 -45.12 -69.20
CA GLN A 249 -57.15 -44.19 -70.25
C GLN A 249 -56.96 -42.74 -69.76
N GLU A 250 -56.54 -42.58 -68.51
CA GLU A 250 -56.02 -41.31 -67.98
C GLU A 250 -54.50 -41.42 -67.78
N GLU A 251 -53.78 -40.32 -67.93
CA GLU A 251 -52.35 -40.29 -67.58
C GLU A 251 -52.21 -40.35 -66.06
N GLY A 252 -51.34 -41.23 -65.59
CA GLY A 252 -51.17 -41.45 -64.16
C GLY A 252 -49.91 -42.23 -63.83
N SER A 253 -49.70 -42.39 -62.54
CA SER A 253 -48.66 -43.23 -61.99
C SER A 253 -49.20 -44.04 -60.82
N ASP A 254 -48.71 -45.26 -60.69
CA ASP A 254 -49.07 -46.15 -59.59
C ASP A 254 -47.88 -47.02 -59.19
N ILE A 255 -47.85 -47.45 -57.93
CA ILE A 255 -46.88 -48.43 -57.44
C ILE A 255 -47.55 -49.78 -57.40
N ILE A 256 -47.15 -50.64 -58.33
CA ILE A 256 -47.68 -51.99 -58.46
C ILE A 256 -46.71 -53.01 -57.86
N ASN A 257 -47.21 -54.22 -57.63
CA ASN A 257 -46.37 -55.36 -57.32
C ASN A 257 -46.48 -56.40 -58.44
N LEU A 258 -45.36 -56.72 -59.07
CA LEU A 258 -45.26 -57.72 -60.12
C LEU A 258 -44.28 -58.80 -59.66
N GLU A 259 -44.77 -60.03 -59.50
CA GLU A 259 -43.99 -61.21 -59.09
C GLU A 259 -43.13 -61.04 -57.80
N GLY A 260 -43.56 -60.17 -56.88
CA GLY A 260 -42.86 -59.91 -55.60
C GLY A 260 -41.94 -58.69 -55.62
N GLU A 261 -41.82 -57.99 -56.75
CA GLU A 261 -41.08 -56.74 -56.89
C GLU A 261 -42.05 -55.55 -56.98
N GLU A 262 -41.83 -54.51 -56.18
CA GLU A 262 -42.59 -53.26 -56.26
C GLU A 262 -42.04 -52.39 -57.40
N LEU A 263 -42.89 -52.06 -58.36
CA LEU A 263 -42.55 -51.26 -59.54
C LEU A 263 -43.38 -49.97 -59.51
N LEU A 264 -42.71 -48.82 -59.60
CA LEU A 264 -43.35 -47.55 -59.90
C LEU A 264 -43.59 -47.48 -61.41
N GLN A 265 -44.86 -47.43 -61.80
CA GLN A 265 -45.28 -47.29 -63.17
C GLN A 265 -45.79 -45.89 -63.46
N HIS A 266 -45.50 -45.38 -64.66
CA HIS A 266 -46.20 -44.24 -65.24
C HIS A 266 -46.78 -44.67 -66.58
N TYR A 267 -48.02 -44.28 -66.85
CA TYR A 267 -48.73 -44.68 -68.05
C TYR A 267 -49.40 -43.50 -68.72
N MET A 268 -49.39 -43.50 -70.06
CA MET A 268 -49.95 -42.45 -70.90
C MET A 268 -50.70 -43.08 -72.09
N PRO A 269 -51.99 -42.78 -72.27
CA PRO A 269 -52.74 -43.22 -73.46
C PRO A 269 -52.30 -42.43 -74.70
N TYR A 270 -52.07 -43.12 -75.82
CA TYR A 270 -51.70 -42.52 -77.10
C TYR A 270 -52.33 -43.25 -78.31
N ASP A 271 -53.20 -42.56 -79.06
CA ASP A 271 -53.98 -43.11 -80.19
C ASP A 271 -54.78 -44.37 -79.79
N GLN A 272 -54.35 -45.54 -80.26
CA GLN A 272 -54.92 -46.86 -79.94
C GLN A 272 -54.09 -47.65 -78.91
N TYR A 273 -53.00 -47.05 -78.41
CA TYR A 273 -52.05 -47.67 -77.51
C TYR A 273 -52.03 -46.99 -76.13
N ILE A 274 -51.45 -47.66 -75.15
CA ILE A 274 -51.10 -47.09 -73.85
C ILE A 274 -49.63 -47.42 -73.62
N ILE A 275 -48.83 -46.39 -73.44
CA ILE A 275 -47.39 -46.50 -73.21
C ILE A 275 -47.19 -46.53 -71.70
N VAL A 276 -46.48 -47.53 -71.20
CA VAL A 276 -46.24 -47.71 -69.77
C VAL A 276 -44.75 -47.82 -69.52
N THR A 277 -44.25 -47.06 -68.56
CA THR A 277 -42.91 -47.20 -68.00
C THR A 277 -43.00 -47.92 -66.67
N ALA A 278 -42.03 -48.76 -66.32
CA ALA A 278 -41.96 -49.48 -65.05
C ALA A 278 -40.54 -49.40 -64.49
N LEU A 279 -40.41 -48.95 -63.23
CA LEU A 279 -39.13 -48.82 -62.53
C LEU A 279 -39.19 -49.45 -61.13
N PRO A 280 -38.27 -50.35 -60.75
CA PRO A 280 -38.21 -50.89 -59.38
C PRO A 280 -38.10 -49.81 -58.31
N THR A 281 -38.93 -49.89 -57.27
CA THR A 281 -38.90 -48.92 -56.16
C THR A 281 -37.59 -48.96 -55.37
N SER A 282 -36.91 -50.10 -55.39
CA SER A 282 -35.58 -50.30 -54.80
C SER A 282 -34.50 -49.36 -55.38
N GLU A 283 -34.65 -48.91 -56.63
CA GLU A 283 -33.66 -48.06 -57.31
C GLU A 283 -33.59 -46.66 -56.70
N TYR A 284 -34.73 -46.04 -56.35
CA TYR A 284 -34.75 -44.74 -55.66
C TYR A 284 -34.58 -44.86 -54.14
N GLN A 285 -35.04 -45.95 -53.52
CA GLN A 285 -34.87 -46.17 -52.07
C GLN A 285 -33.41 -46.35 -51.68
N THR A 286 -32.62 -47.03 -52.51
CA THR A 286 -31.17 -47.20 -52.29
C THR A 286 -30.45 -45.84 -52.25
N ALA A 287 -30.83 -44.91 -53.12
CA ALA A 287 -30.28 -43.55 -53.13
C ALA A 287 -30.65 -42.75 -51.86
N LEU A 288 -31.85 -42.96 -51.31
CA LEU A 288 -32.30 -42.32 -50.06
C LEU A 288 -31.62 -42.90 -48.81
N ASP A 289 -31.38 -44.21 -48.78
CA ASP A 289 -30.68 -44.87 -47.67
C ASP A 289 -29.22 -44.40 -47.54
N GLU A 290 -28.51 -44.22 -48.66
CA GLU A 290 -27.17 -43.63 -48.66
C GLU A 290 -27.16 -42.21 -48.08
N TYR A 291 -28.18 -41.41 -48.43
CA TYR A 291 -28.33 -40.03 -47.96
C TYR A 291 -28.62 -39.98 -46.46
N ARG A 292 -29.51 -40.84 -45.95
CA ARG A 292 -29.81 -40.99 -44.51
C ARG A 292 -28.56 -41.31 -43.70
N ASN A 293 -27.76 -42.28 -44.14
CA ASN A 293 -26.57 -42.72 -43.41
C ASN A 293 -25.50 -41.61 -43.34
N LYS A 294 -25.33 -40.81 -44.41
CA LYS A 294 -24.44 -39.64 -44.41
C LYS A 294 -24.89 -38.57 -43.38
N ILE A 295 -26.19 -38.33 -43.26
CA ILE A 295 -26.74 -37.40 -42.25
C ILE A 295 -26.48 -37.90 -40.83
N LEU A 296 -26.71 -39.18 -40.53
CA LEU A 296 -26.51 -39.74 -39.18
C LEU A 296 -25.04 -39.68 -38.73
N ILE A 297 -24.09 -39.96 -39.62
CA ILE A 297 -22.64 -39.86 -39.32
C ILE A 297 -22.25 -38.40 -39.03
N THR A 298 -22.83 -37.45 -39.76
CA THR A 298 -22.58 -36.01 -39.57
C THR A 298 -23.10 -35.53 -38.19
N ILE A 299 -24.29 -35.99 -37.78
CA ILE A 299 -24.84 -35.69 -36.45
C ILE A 299 -23.96 -36.31 -35.34
N LEU A 300 -23.53 -37.56 -35.49
CA LEU A 300 -22.69 -38.26 -34.50
C LEU A 300 -21.35 -37.53 -34.28
N THR A 301 -20.67 -37.15 -35.37
CA THR A 301 -19.39 -36.43 -35.32
C THR A 301 -19.53 -35.05 -34.66
N ALA A 302 -20.62 -34.34 -34.93
CA ALA A 302 -20.92 -33.07 -34.27
C ALA A 302 -21.14 -33.21 -32.75
N ILE A 303 -21.84 -34.26 -32.30
CA ILE A 303 -22.05 -34.53 -30.86
C ILE A 303 -20.73 -34.81 -30.16
N ILE A 304 -19.83 -35.57 -30.79
CA ILE A 304 -18.49 -35.86 -30.26
C ILE A 304 -17.68 -34.57 -30.13
N LEU A 305 -17.65 -33.74 -31.16
CA LEU A 305 -16.95 -32.45 -31.15
C LEU A 305 -17.50 -31.50 -30.06
N ALA A 306 -18.82 -31.40 -29.93
CA ALA A 306 -19.45 -30.60 -28.88
C ALA A 306 -19.08 -31.08 -27.47
N SER A 307 -19.00 -32.40 -27.26
CA SER A 307 -18.60 -32.99 -25.98
C SER A 307 -17.14 -32.70 -25.62
N ILE A 308 -16.24 -32.71 -26.60
CA ILE A 308 -14.83 -32.35 -26.41
C ILE A 308 -14.69 -30.87 -26.03
N ILE A 309 -15.41 -29.98 -26.70
CA ILE A 309 -15.40 -28.54 -26.39
C ILE A 309 -15.90 -28.28 -24.95
N VAL A 310 -16.99 -28.94 -24.55
CA VAL A 310 -17.51 -28.86 -23.17
C VAL A 310 -16.47 -29.30 -22.15
N PHE A 311 -15.77 -30.40 -22.42
CA PHE A 311 -14.71 -30.89 -21.53
C PHE A 311 -13.55 -29.89 -21.43
N MET A 312 -13.09 -29.34 -22.57
CA MET A 312 -12.03 -28.33 -22.60
C MET A 312 -12.42 -27.08 -21.79
N VAL A 313 -13.59 -26.47 -22.04
CA VAL A 313 -14.05 -25.28 -21.31
C VAL A 313 -14.20 -25.54 -19.81
N THR A 314 -14.68 -26.72 -19.43
CA THR A 314 -14.80 -27.10 -18.01
C THR A 314 -13.42 -27.19 -17.35
N SER A 315 -12.45 -27.79 -18.05
CA SER A 315 -11.10 -27.96 -17.53
C SER A 315 -10.27 -26.67 -17.52
N SER A 316 -10.45 -25.78 -18.51
CA SER A 316 -9.62 -24.58 -18.68
C SER A 316 -10.19 -23.32 -18.05
N VAL A 317 -11.51 -23.24 -17.84
CA VAL A 317 -12.16 -22.04 -17.30
C VAL A 317 -12.87 -22.31 -15.97
N VAL A 318 -13.78 -23.30 -15.95
CA VAL A 318 -14.66 -23.52 -14.78
C VAL A 318 -13.87 -24.00 -13.55
N ASN A 319 -13.00 -24.99 -13.71
CA ASN A 319 -12.22 -25.54 -12.61
C ASN A 319 -11.23 -24.52 -12.02
N PRO A 320 -10.42 -23.79 -12.83
CA PRO A 320 -9.58 -22.71 -12.31
C PRO A 320 -10.35 -21.59 -11.60
N LEU A 321 -11.51 -21.17 -12.13
CA LEU A 321 -12.37 -20.18 -11.45
C LEU A 321 -12.86 -20.68 -10.09
N LYS A 322 -13.22 -21.96 -9.98
CA LYS A 322 -13.62 -22.56 -8.69
C LYS A 322 -12.46 -22.53 -7.69
N ASN A 323 -11.25 -22.89 -8.12
CA ASN A 323 -10.06 -22.84 -7.27
C ASN A 323 -9.73 -21.39 -6.86
N ALA A 324 -9.91 -20.42 -7.76
CA ALA A 324 -9.73 -19.00 -7.44
C ALA A 324 -10.73 -18.50 -6.40
N ILE A 325 -12.00 -18.94 -6.48
CA ILE A 325 -13.03 -18.64 -5.47
C ILE A 325 -12.65 -19.27 -4.13
N GLU A 326 -12.29 -20.55 -4.09
CA GLU A 326 -11.87 -21.23 -2.86
C GLU A 326 -10.64 -20.56 -2.23
N PHE A 327 -9.66 -20.17 -3.04
CA PHE A 327 -8.48 -19.44 -2.58
C PHE A 327 -8.82 -18.06 -2.01
N ALA A 328 -9.73 -17.32 -2.67
CA ALA A 328 -10.20 -16.04 -2.16
C ALA A 328 -11.01 -16.20 -0.85
N GLU A 329 -11.81 -17.27 -0.72
CA GLU A 329 -12.52 -17.61 0.52
C GLU A 329 -11.54 -17.94 1.67
N GLU A 330 -10.47 -18.69 1.41
CA GLU A 330 -9.42 -18.96 2.40
C GLU A 330 -8.78 -17.65 2.90
N ILE A 331 -8.41 -16.74 1.98
CA ILE A 331 -7.86 -15.43 2.34
C ILE A 331 -8.88 -14.59 3.13
N ALA A 332 -10.15 -14.58 2.71
CA ALA A 332 -11.21 -13.85 3.40
C ALA A 332 -11.48 -14.37 4.82
N ASN A 333 -11.28 -15.67 5.04
CA ASN A 333 -11.37 -16.31 6.36
C ASN A 333 -10.09 -16.13 7.20
N GLY A 334 -9.11 -15.36 6.70
CA GLY A 334 -7.87 -15.04 7.41
C GLY A 334 -6.75 -16.06 7.24
N ASN A 335 -6.88 -17.06 6.36
CA ASN A 335 -5.80 -18.01 6.10
C ASN A 335 -4.84 -17.47 5.02
N LEU A 336 -3.75 -16.83 5.45
CA LEU A 336 -2.67 -16.32 4.60
C LEU A 336 -1.50 -17.32 4.47
N SER A 337 -1.58 -18.49 5.13
CA SER A 337 -0.62 -19.59 4.99
C SER A 337 -0.92 -20.50 3.79
N VAL A 338 -1.99 -20.24 3.03
CA VAL A 338 -2.36 -21.04 1.86
C VAL A 338 -1.29 -21.00 0.77
N ALA A 339 -1.12 -22.13 0.08
CA ALA A 339 -0.21 -22.21 -1.05
C ALA A 339 -0.74 -21.39 -2.24
N GLU A 340 0.16 -20.69 -2.94
CA GLU A 340 -0.17 -19.87 -4.10
C GLU A 340 -0.95 -20.64 -5.18
N LEU A 341 -1.89 -19.95 -5.83
CA LEU A 341 -2.59 -20.47 -6.99
C LEU A 341 -1.60 -20.72 -8.13
N LYS A 342 -1.61 -21.94 -8.67
CA LYS A 342 -0.80 -22.29 -9.85
C LYS A 342 -1.40 -21.66 -11.10
N VAL A 343 -0.70 -20.70 -11.68
CA VAL A 343 -1.05 -20.08 -12.97
C VAL A 343 -0.79 -21.09 -14.10
N LYS A 344 -1.85 -21.61 -14.72
CA LYS A 344 -1.76 -22.63 -15.79
C LYS A 344 -2.14 -22.10 -17.18
N THR A 345 -2.77 -20.93 -17.25
CA THR A 345 -3.27 -20.31 -18.47
C THR A 345 -2.72 -18.88 -18.58
N LYS A 346 -2.69 -18.33 -19.80
CA LYS A 346 -2.22 -16.96 -20.09
C LYS A 346 -3.38 -16.02 -20.48
N ASP A 347 -4.59 -16.41 -20.12
CA ASP A 347 -5.84 -15.68 -20.37
C ASP A 347 -6.27 -14.93 -19.09
N GLU A 348 -7.49 -14.38 -19.08
CA GLU A 348 -8.04 -13.62 -17.97
C GLU A 348 -8.10 -14.42 -16.66
N VAL A 349 -8.18 -15.76 -16.75
CA VAL A 349 -8.15 -16.66 -15.60
C VAL A 349 -6.73 -16.76 -15.01
N GLY A 350 -5.73 -16.74 -15.88
CA GLY A 350 -4.31 -16.66 -15.49
C GLY A 350 -4.00 -15.33 -14.78
N GLU A 351 -4.42 -14.21 -15.39
CA GLU A 351 -4.27 -12.87 -14.79
C GLU A 351 -4.97 -12.75 -13.43
N LEU A 352 -6.19 -13.30 -13.29
CA LEU A 352 -6.91 -13.36 -12.01
C LEU A 352 -6.11 -14.12 -10.95
N SER A 353 -5.53 -15.27 -11.32
CA SER A 353 -4.73 -16.09 -10.40
C SER A 353 -3.49 -15.35 -9.92
N GLU A 354 -2.81 -14.64 -10.82
CA GLU A 354 -1.63 -13.83 -10.50
C GLU A 354 -1.99 -12.61 -9.63
N ALA A 355 -3.10 -11.93 -9.92
CA ALA A 355 -3.62 -10.83 -9.10
C ALA A 355 -3.97 -11.28 -7.68
N LEU A 356 -4.60 -12.46 -7.53
CA LEU A 356 -4.92 -13.05 -6.22
C LEU A 356 -3.65 -13.44 -5.44
N ASN A 357 -2.63 -13.99 -6.09
CA ASN A 357 -1.34 -14.27 -5.44
C ASN A 357 -0.64 -12.98 -4.97
N ASN A 358 -0.66 -11.93 -5.79
CA ASN A 358 -0.12 -10.62 -5.39
C ASN A 358 -0.90 -10.01 -4.21
N MET A 359 -2.22 -10.16 -4.19
CA MET A 359 -3.06 -9.76 -3.05
C MET A 359 -2.68 -10.53 -1.78
N LEU A 360 -2.51 -11.86 -1.85
CA LEU A 360 -2.05 -12.68 -0.72
C LEU A 360 -0.71 -12.18 -0.19
N LYS A 361 0.27 -11.96 -1.07
CA LYS A 361 1.62 -11.49 -0.70
C LYS A 361 1.58 -10.12 -0.01
N ASN A 362 0.81 -9.17 -0.54
CA ASN A 362 0.68 -7.84 0.03
C ASN A 362 -0.04 -7.87 1.38
N LEU A 363 -1.12 -8.64 1.51
CA LEU A 363 -1.81 -8.83 2.79
C LEU A 363 -0.88 -9.47 3.83
N LYS A 364 -0.17 -10.54 3.46
CA LYS A 364 0.80 -11.21 4.32
C LYS A 364 1.91 -10.25 4.80
N GLY A 365 2.42 -9.40 3.90
CA GLY A 365 3.40 -8.37 4.23
C GLY A 365 2.85 -7.30 5.19
N LEU A 366 1.63 -6.81 4.94
CA LEU A 366 0.98 -5.81 5.81
C LEU A 366 0.67 -6.36 7.20
N VAL A 367 0.11 -7.57 7.30
CA VAL A 367 -0.17 -8.21 8.60
C VAL A 367 1.15 -8.45 9.35
N GLY A 368 2.21 -8.91 8.68
CA GLY A 368 3.54 -9.05 9.29
C GLY A 368 4.08 -7.73 9.84
N GLN A 369 4.01 -6.64 9.06
CA GLN A 369 4.42 -5.31 9.52
C GLN A 369 3.60 -4.83 10.73
N VAL A 370 2.29 -5.05 10.74
CA VAL A 370 1.43 -4.67 11.87
C VAL A 370 1.79 -5.45 13.13
N ILE A 371 2.10 -6.75 13.02
CA ILE A 371 2.58 -7.56 14.15
C ILE A 371 3.88 -6.96 14.72
N ASP A 372 4.87 -6.68 13.88
CA ASP A 372 6.16 -6.13 14.31
C ASP A 372 6.00 -4.74 14.94
N ILE A 373 5.19 -3.86 14.34
CA ILE A 373 4.91 -2.52 14.86
C ILE A 373 4.18 -2.61 16.21
N SER A 374 3.20 -3.50 16.36
CA SER A 374 2.46 -3.67 17.61
C SER A 374 3.36 -4.18 18.72
N ALA A 375 4.25 -5.13 18.43
CA ALA A 375 5.21 -5.65 19.41
C ALA A 375 6.20 -4.55 19.87
N ASN A 376 6.74 -3.77 18.93
CA ASN A 376 7.62 -2.65 19.26
C ASN A 376 6.88 -1.56 20.04
N LEU A 377 5.65 -1.21 19.66
CA LEU A 377 4.84 -0.21 20.36
C LEU A 377 4.54 -0.64 21.79
N SER A 378 4.19 -1.92 22.01
CA SER A 378 3.99 -2.48 23.35
C SER A 378 5.27 -2.38 24.19
N ALA A 379 6.41 -2.82 23.66
CA ALA A 379 7.70 -2.76 24.38
C ALA A 379 8.12 -1.31 24.70
N SER A 380 8.01 -0.39 23.75
CA SER A 380 8.33 1.03 23.97
C SER A 380 7.39 1.71 24.96
N SER A 381 6.13 1.27 25.00
CA SER A 381 5.15 1.81 25.95
C SER A 381 5.41 1.28 27.37
N GLU A 382 5.79 0.02 27.54
CA GLU A 382 6.25 -0.52 28.82
C GLU A 382 7.53 0.18 29.31
N GLU A 383 8.51 0.43 28.41
CA GLU A 383 9.73 1.18 28.73
C GLU A 383 9.41 2.64 29.13
N LEU A 384 8.47 3.29 28.44
CA LEU A 384 8.01 4.63 28.78
C LEU A 384 7.30 4.67 30.13
N SER A 385 6.47 3.67 30.44
CA SER A 385 5.82 3.51 31.75
C SER A 385 6.85 3.38 32.86
N ALA A 386 7.84 2.50 32.70
CA ALA A 386 8.90 2.31 33.70
C ALA A 386 9.76 3.58 33.89
N SER A 387 10.10 4.24 32.78
CA SER A 387 10.84 5.52 32.83
C SER A 387 10.03 6.63 33.50
N GLY A 388 8.71 6.66 33.29
CA GLY A 388 7.81 7.58 33.96
C GLY A 388 7.75 7.34 35.47
N GLU A 389 7.64 6.09 35.92
CA GLU A 389 7.71 5.74 37.35
C GLU A 389 9.02 6.22 37.99
N GLU A 390 10.15 6.06 37.32
CA GLU A 390 11.46 6.53 37.81
C GLU A 390 11.54 8.06 37.88
N VAL A 391 10.98 8.78 36.90
CA VAL A 391 10.91 10.25 36.90
C VAL A 391 10.01 10.76 38.01
N SER A 392 8.86 10.10 38.26
CA SER A 392 7.95 10.47 39.35
C SER A 392 8.62 10.27 40.71
N ALA A 393 9.28 9.14 40.95
CA ALA A 393 10.04 8.90 42.17
C ALA A 393 11.19 9.91 42.36
N SER A 394 11.87 10.28 41.27
CA SER A 394 12.91 11.32 41.30
C SER A 394 12.34 12.69 41.65
N ALA A 395 11.17 13.06 41.11
CA ALA A 395 10.48 14.30 41.43
C ALA A 395 10.08 14.36 42.91
N GLU A 396 9.58 13.26 43.48
CA GLU A 396 9.27 13.17 44.92
C GLU A 396 10.52 13.34 45.80
N HIS A 397 11.64 12.74 45.41
CA HIS A 397 12.92 12.93 46.09
C HIS A 397 13.43 14.37 46.00
N VAL A 398 13.31 15.02 44.84
CA VAL A 398 13.65 16.44 44.69
C VAL A 398 12.75 17.31 45.56
N GLY A 399 11.44 17.03 45.59
CA GLY A 399 10.47 17.70 46.46
C GLY A 399 10.85 17.61 47.93
N THR A 400 11.23 16.42 48.40
CA THR A 400 11.69 16.24 49.79
C THR A 400 12.99 17.01 50.07
N ALA A 401 13.99 16.88 49.19
CA ALA A 401 15.28 17.51 49.35
C ALA A 401 15.19 19.04 49.34
N ILE A 402 14.28 19.61 48.52
CA ILE A 402 14.10 21.06 48.46
C ILE A 402 13.34 21.58 49.69
N GLN A 403 12.50 20.76 50.31
CA GLN A 403 11.86 21.09 51.58
C GLN A 403 12.90 21.22 52.71
N ASP A 404 13.91 20.35 52.73
CA ASP A 404 15.04 20.47 53.66
C ASP A 404 15.83 21.77 53.42
N VAL A 405 16.02 22.17 52.15
CA VAL A 405 16.65 23.46 51.80
C VAL A 405 15.81 24.63 52.29
N ALA A 406 14.49 24.60 52.13
CA ALA A 406 13.60 25.63 52.64
C ALA A 406 13.73 25.77 54.16
N SER A 407 13.66 24.65 54.88
CA SER A 407 13.80 24.64 56.34
C SER A 407 15.17 25.15 56.81
N GLY A 408 16.25 24.72 56.14
CA GLY A 408 17.60 25.22 56.42
C GLY A 408 17.76 26.71 56.15
N ALA A 409 17.08 27.24 55.12
CA ALA A 409 17.08 28.66 54.81
C ALA A 409 16.29 29.47 55.86
N GLU A 410 15.14 28.98 56.32
CA GLU A 410 14.41 29.59 57.44
C GLU A 410 15.24 29.62 58.72
N GLU A 411 15.92 28.52 59.06
CA GLU A 411 16.82 28.45 60.21
C GLU A 411 17.97 29.46 60.09
N GLN A 412 18.57 29.57 58.90
CA GLN A 412 19.63 30.53 58.64
C GLN A 412 19.16 31.98 58.78
N SER A 413 17.92 32.28 58.34
CA SER A 413 17.29 33.59 58.53
C SER A 413 17.10 33.90 60.03
N ALA A 414 16.63 32.94 60.82
CA ALA A 414 16.49 33.09 62.26
C ALA A 414 17.85 33.31 62.96
N GLN A 415 18.87 32.53 62.60
CA GLN A 415 20.24 32.70 63.13
C GLN A 415 20.85 34.06 62.76
N ALA A 416 20.56 34.57 61.55
CA ALA A 416 20.99 35.91 61.14
C ALA A 416 20.30 37.01 61.97
N GLN A 417 19.02 36.86 62.30
CA GLN A 417 18.32 37.77 63.20
C GLN A 417 18.91 37.76 64.62
N GLU A 418 19.21 36.58 65.16
CA GLU A 418 19.87 36.44 66.46
C GLU A 418 21.26 37.09 66.46
N THR A 419 22.04 36.87 65.39
CA THR A 419 23.37 37.47 65.24
C THR A 419 23.29 39.00 65.18
N ASN A 420 22.28 39.58 64.52
CA ASN A 420 22.06 41.03 64.54
C ASN A 420 21.80 41.56 65.97
N ALA A 421 21.02 40.85 66.78
CA ALA A 421 20.78 41.25 68.17
C ALA A 421 22.08 41.23 69.01
N LEU A 422 22.97 40.25 68.77
CA LEU A 422 24.29 40.20 69.39
C LEU A 422 25.21 41.34 68.93
N LEU A 423 25.10 41.77 67.67
CA LEU A 423 25.85 42.92 67.15
C LEU A 423 25.38 44.25 67.75
N ASP A 424 24.08 44.40 68.01
CA ASP A 424 23.54 45.55 68.74
C ASP A 424 24.12 45.62 70.16
N GLU A 425 24.19 44.48 70.86
CA GLU A 425 24.82 44.40 72.18
C GLU A 425 26.31 44.73 72.11
N LEU A 426 27.04 44.16 71.15
CA LEU A 426 28.47 44.43 70.94
C LEU A 426 28.72 45.92 70.68
N THR A 427 27.88 46.56 69.86
CA THR A 427 27.96 48.00 69.58
C THR A 427 27.74 48.80 70.87
N GLY A 428 26.81 48.38 71.72
CA GLY A 428 26.63 48.95 73.06
C GLY A 428 27.88 48.83 73.93
N GLN A 429 28.52 47.66 73.95
CA GLN A 429 29.76 47.42 74.69
C GLN A 429 30.93 48.26 74.16
N ILE A 430 31.09 48.37 72.84
CA ILE A 430 32.11 49.22 72.19
C ILE A 430 31.94 50.68 72.63
N ASN A 431 30.71 51.20 72.62
CA ASN A 431 30.43 52.56 73.08
C ASN A 431 30.79 52.76 74.56
N MET A 432 30.52 51.76 75.41
CA MET A 432 30.89 51.80 76.84
C MET A 432 32.42 51.83 77.04
N VAL A 433 33.18 51.05 76.26
CA VAL A 433 34.65 51.07 76.28
C VAL A 433 35.19 52.42 75.81
N ASN A 434 34.58 53.03 74.78
CA ASN A 434 34.96 54.36 74.32
C ASN A 434 34.77 55.42 75.43
N SER A 435 33.58 55.46 76.05
CA SER A 435 33.31 56.38 77.16
C SER A 435 34.23 56.15 78.37
N SER A 436 34.57 54.89 78.66
CA SER A 436 35.52 54.56 79.73
C SER A 436 36.94 55.05 79.40
N SER A 437 37.34 54.96 78.14
CA SER A 437 38.64 55.46 77.66
C SER A 437 38.72 56.98 77.75
N GLU A 438 37.66 57.71 77.39
CA GLU A 438 37.57 59.16 77.58
C GLU A 438 37.62 59.57 79.06
N ALA A 439 36.99 58.79 79.95
CA ALA A 439 37.09 59.00 81.39
C ALA A 439 38.50 58.75 81.92
N MET A 440 39.17 57.68 81.46
CA MET A 440 40.56 57.39 81.79
C MET A 440 41.51 58.50 81.31
N ASN A 441 41.31 59.03 80.10
CA ASN A 441 42.13 60.13 79.57
C ASN A 441 42.07 61.36 80.49
N ARG A 442 40.85 61.78 80.87
CA ARG A 442 40.65 62.90 81.80
C ARG A 442 41.30 62.67 83.16
N LYS A 443 41.24 61.45 83.68
CA LYS A 443 41.90 61.11 84.96
C LYS A 443 43.42 61.07 84.86
N SER A 444 43.95 60.64 83.73
CA SER A 444 45.40 60.64 83.49
C SER A 444 45.95 62.07 83.33
N GLU A 445 45.19 62.98 82.71
CA GLU A 445 45.48 64.42 82.71
C GLU A 445 45.51 64.98 84.14
N GLU A 446 44.50 64.70 84.97
CA GLU A 446 44.46 65.14 86.37
C GLU A 446 45.65 64.60 87.20
N VAL A 447 46.08 63.36 86.97
CA VAL A 447 47.28 62.79 87.60
C VAL A 447 48.54 63.54 87.17
N THR A 448 48.65 63.89 85.88
CA THR A 448 49.78 64.64 85.34
C THR A 448 49.87 66.04 85.97
N ASP A 449 48.75 66.74 86.11
CA ASP A 449 48.68 68.04 86.79
C ASP A 449 49.10 67.93 88.26
N ASN A 450 48.64 66.88 88.96
CA ASN A 450 49.00 66.63 90.36
C ASN A 450 50.50 66.33 90.54
N ILE A 451 51.12 65.63 89.59
CA ILE A 451 52.57 65.41 89.59
C ILE A 451 53.32 66.74 89.43
N GLU A 452 52.88 67.62 88.53
CA GLU A 452 53.52 68.94 88.34
C GLU A 452 53.45 69.81 89.61
N ILE A 453 52.29 69.79 90.29
CA ILE A 453 52.13 70.45 91.60
C ILE A 453 53.05 69.80 92.65
N GLY A 454 53.14 68.47 92.66
CA GLY A 454 53.99 67.69 93.57
C GLY A 454 55.48 68.01 93.41
N ASP A 455 55.97 67.99 92.18
CA ASP A 455 57.36 68.36 91.84
C ASP A 455 57.72 69.76 92.36
N LYS A 456 56.85 70.75 92.10
CA LYS A 456 57.06 72.11 92.58
C LYS A 456 57.11 72.19 94.10
N SER A 457 56.32 71.36 94.80
CA SER A 457 56.36 71.26 96.26
C SER A 457 57.67 70.62 96.75
N ILE A 458 58.20 69.63 96.05
CA ILE A 458 59.50 69.02 96.34
C ILE A 458 60.62 70.05 96.14
N GLU A 459 60.65 70.77 95.02
CA GLU A 459 61.63 71.84 94.76
C GLU A 459 61.65 72.89 95.87
N ASN A 460 60.47 73.35 96.30
CA ASN A 460 60.34 74.29 97.41
C ASN A 460 60.83 73.69 98.74
N SER A 461 60.56 72.41 98.99
CA SER A 461 60.99 71.73 100.22
C SER A 461 62.51 71.57 100.28
N VAL A 462 63.15 71.22 99.16
CA VAL A 462 64.62 71.19 99.04
C VAL A 462 65.21 72.57 99.32
N ALA A 463 64.62 73.63 98.78
CA ALA A 463 65.09 75.00 99.01
C ALA A 463 65.00 75.41 100.50
N GLU A 464 63.89 75.12 101.18
CA GLU A 464 63.72 75.45 102.60
C GLU A 464 64.61 74.60 103.53
N VAL A 465 64.81 73.31 103.25
CA VAL A 465 65.72 72.47 104.03
C VAL A 465 67.18 72.92 103.86
N ASN A 466 67.60 73.33 102.66
CA ASN A 466 68.92 73.92 102.44
C ASN A 466 69.12 75.23 103.22
N LYS A 467 68.09 76.07 103.28
CA LYS A 467 68.10 77.28 104.12
C LYS A 467 68.16 76.94 105.61
N LEU A 468 67.47 75.90 106.06
CA LEU A 468 67.55 75.39 107.43
C LEU A 468 68.96 74.87 107.77
N LYS A 469 69.61 74.16 106.83
CA LYS A 469 71.01 73.73 106.95
C LYS A 469 71.94 74.92 107.18
N GLN A 470 71.79 75.97 106.37
CA GLN A 470 72.57 77.19 106.53
C GLN A 470 72.34 77.87 107.88
N ASN A 471 71.07 78.00 108.31
CA ASN A 471 70.75 78.59 109.62
C ASN A 471 71.32 77.77 110.79
N SER A 472 71.25 76.45 110.72
CA SER A 472 71.79 75.55 111.75
C SER A 472 73.31 75.70 111.86
N ASN A 473 74.01 75.82 110.72
CA ASN A 473 75.45 76.09 110.70
C ASN A 473 75.81 77.42 111.36
N ASN A 474 75.05 78.48 111.10
CA ASN A 474 75.26 79.78 111.74
C ASN A 474 75.06 79.72 113.26
N VAL A 475 74.07 78.95 113.74
CA VAL A 475 73.84 78.75 115.18
C VAL A 475 74.98 77.93 115.81
N ALA A 476 75.47 76.90 115.13
CA ALA A 476 76.62 76.12 115.58
C ALA A 476 77.88 76.97 115.73
N GLU A 477 78.14 77.89 114.79
CA GLU A 477 79.26 78.84 114.85
C GLU A 477 79.14 79.82 116.03
N ALA A 478 77.93 80.36 116.27
CA ALA A 478 77.67 81.23 117.41
C ALA A 478 77.86 80.52 118.76
N ILE A 479 77.40 79.26 118.89
CA ILE A 479 77.62 78.43 120.08
C ILE A 479 79.11 78.14 120.26
N GLY A 480 79.84 77.86 119.18
CA GLY A 480 81.30 77.68 119.22
C GLY A 480 82.01 78.92 119.77
N SER A 481 81.62 80.10 119.30
CA SER A 481 82.15 81.39 119.80
C SER A 481 81.83 81.63 121.28
N LEU A 482 80.64 81.19 121.75
CA LEU A 482 80.26 81.25 123.16
C LEU A 482 81.07 80.26 124.01
N ALA A 483 81.37 79.07 123.49
CA ALA A 483 82.24 78.09 124.13
C ALA A 483 83.61 78.69 124.43
N ASP A 484 84.23 79.28 123.41
CA ASP A 484 85.54 79.92 123.51
C ASP A 484 85.51 81.10 124.51
N SER A 485 84.45 81.90 124.48
CA SER A 485 84.30 83.05 125.39
C SER A 485 84.14 82.60 126.84
N SER A 486 83.32 81.59 127.11
CA SER A 486 83.09 81.03 128.45
C SER A 486 84.35 80.34 129.01
N GLN A 487 85.15 79.68 128.16
CA GLN A 487 86.44 79.15 128.57
C GLN A 487 87.39 80.27 129.03
N ARG A 488 87.51 81.34 128.24
CA ARG A 488 88.33 82.50 128.59
C ARG A 488 87.87 83.19 129.87
N ILE A 489 86.56 83.31 130.09
CA ILE A 489 86.03 83.87 131.35
C ILE A 489 86.37 82.96 132.52
N GLY A 490 86.25 81.63 132.37
CA GLY A 490 86.64 80.67 133.41
C GLY A 490 88.12 80.82 133.83
N GLU A 491 89.02 80.99 132.87
CA GLU A 491 90.45 81.26 133.12
C GLU A 491 90.66 82.58 133.92
N ILE A 492 89.91 83.64 133.57
CA ILE A 492 89.96 84.93 134.27
C ILE A 492 89.42 84.79 135.71
N VAL A 493 88.31 84.10 135.91
CA VAL A 493 87.69 83.90 137.23
C VAL A 493 88.62 83.12 138.15
N GLN A 494 89.28 82.07 137.63
CA GLN A 494 90.30 81.33 138.37
C GLN A 494 91.47 82.24 138.80
N LEU A 495 91.94 83.12 137.91
CA LEU A 495 92.99 84.09 138.24
C LEU A 495 92.53 85.07 139.34
N ILE A 496 91.30 85.57 139.30
CA ILE A 496 90.76 86.48 140.33
C ILE A 496 90.60 85.75 141.67
N LYS A 497 90.20 84.48 141.66
CA LYS A 497 90.14 83.63 142.86
C LYS A 497 91.52 83.48 143.49
N ASP A 498 92.54 83.19 142.68
CA ASP A 498 93.93 83.07 143.14
C ASP A 498 94.44 84.40 143.74
N ILE A 499 94.11 85.54 143.11
CA ILE A 499 94.43 86.88 143.65
C ILE A 499 93.69 87.15 144.97
N SER A 500 92.42 86.80 145.07
CA SER A 500 91.60 87.00 146.28
C SER A 500 92.14 86.16 147.43
N ALA A 501 92.51 84.89 147.19
CA ALA A 501 93.15 84.02 148.17
C ALA A 501 94.51 84.58 148.64
N GLN A 502 95.32 85.09 147.72
CA GLN A 502 96.59 85.74 148.04
C GLN A 502 96.38 87.03 148.85
N THR A 503 95.36 87.82 148.52
CA THR A 503 94.99 89.06 149.21
C THR A 503 94.48 88.79 150.62
N ASN A 504 93.66 87.75 150.82
CA ASN A 504 93.19 87.29 152.13
C ASN A 504 94.36 86.88 153.04
N LEU A 505 95.35 86.16 152.49
CA LEU A 505 96.59 85.80 153.20
C LEU A 505 97.45 87.03 153.58
N LEU A 506 97.59 87.99 152.66
CA LEU A 506 98.29 89.25 152.91
C LEU A 506 97.60 90.08 154.00
N ALA A 507 96.27 90.18 153.93
CA ALA A 507 95.44 90.91 154.88
C ALA A 507 95.45 90.26 156.28
N LEU A 508 95.39 88.93 156.36
CA LEU A 508 95.54 88.17 157.61
C LEU A 508 96.91 88.43 158.26
N ASN A 509 97.99 88.41 157.48
CA ASN A 509 99.33 88.73 157.98
C ASN A 509 99.41 90.18 158.49
N ALA A 510 98.76 91.13 157.81
CA ALA A 510 98.70 92.53 158.23
C ALA A 510 97.86 92.73 159.51
N ALA A 511 96.73 92.03 159.66
CA ALA A 511 95.88 92.07 160.85
C ALA A 511 96.61 91.49 162.07
N ILE A 512 97.35 90.39 161.90
CA ILE A 512 98.20 89.79 162.94
C ILE A 512 99.26 90.80 163.42
N GLU A 513 99.97 91.47 162.50
CA GLU A 513 101.03 92.41 162.87
C GLU A 513 100.49 93.72 163.46
N ALA A 514 99.29 94.15 163.04
CA ALA A 514 98.58 95.29 163.63
C ALA A 514 98.08 95.00 165.06
N ALA A 515 97.58 93.79 165.35
CA ALA A 515 97.22 93.35 166.70
C ALA A 515 98.46 93.31 167.63
N ARG A 516 99.64 93.04 167.07
CA ARG A 516 100.93 93.00 167.78
C ARG A 516 101.42 94.39 168.23
N ALA A 517 101.04 95.46 167.52
CA ALA A 517 101.44 96.83 167.80
C ALA A 517 100.60 97.54 168.90
N GLY A 518 99.64 96.85 169.52
CA GLY A 518 98.85 97.39 170.65
C GLY A 518 97.98 98.59 170.25
N GLU A 519 97.82 99.59 171.15
CA GLU A 519 96.95 100.76 170.89
C GLU A 519 97.31 101.55 169.61
N ALA A 520 98.59 101.56 169.20
CA ALA A 520 99.03 102.26 167.99
C ALA A 520 98.61 101.57 166.68
N GLY A 521 98.40 100.24 166.69
CA GLY A 521 98.03 99.45 165.52
C GLY A 521 96.52 99.31 165.30
N ARG A 522 95.72 99.85 166.22
CA ARG A 522 94.27 99.60 166.27
C ARG A 522 93.52 100.07 165.02
N GLY A 523 93.91 101.20 164.43
CA GLY A 523 93.35 101.67 163.16
C GLY A 523 93.76 100.82 161.95
N PHE A 524 95.00 100.30 161.94
CA PHE A 524 95.50 99.42 160.88
C PHE A 524 94.89 98.02 160.93
N SER A 525 94.63 97.49 162.13
CA SER A 525 93.97 96.19 162.31
C SER A 525 92.58 96.20 161.72
N VAL A 526 91.82 97.28 161.94
CA VAL A 526 90.47 97.44 161.37
C VAL A 526 90.52 97.45 159.84
N VAL A 527 91.47 98.17 159.23
CA VAL A 527 91.63 98.18 157.77
C VAL A 527 92.08 96.82 157.22
N ALA A 528 92.99 96.13 157.91
CA ALA A 528 93.46 94.81 157.49
C ALA A 528 92.36 93.74 157.61
N ASP A 529 91.56 93.77 158.67
CA ASP A 529 90.38 92.90 158.81
C ASP A 529 89.31 93.23 157.73
N GLU A 530 89.10 94.49 157.39
CA GLU A 530 88.20 94.90 156.30
C GLU A 530 88.70 94.40 154.92
N ILE A 531 90.00 94.48 154.64
CA ILE A 531 90.59 93.93 153.39
C ILE A 531 90.49 92.40 153.38
N ARG A 532 90.68 91.74 154.54
CA ARG A 532 90.53 90.29 154.69
C ARG A 532 89.09 89.87 154.36
N GLU A 533 88.12 90.56 154.94
CA GLU A 533 86.69 90.34 154.70
C GLU A 533 86.30 90.61 153.24
N LEU A 534 86.82 91.68 152.61
CA LEU A 534 86.62 91.95 151.18
C LEU A 534 87.26 90.88 150.27
N ALA A 535 88.43 90.36 150.63
CA ALA A 535 89.10 89.31 149.87
C ALA A 535 88.40 87.94 150.02
N GLU A 536 87.86 87.64 151.21
CA GLU A 536 87.01 86.49 151.46
C GLU A 536 85.70 86.58 150.67
N GLN A 537 85.01 87.73 150.70
CA GLN A 537 83.83 88.00 149.86
C GLN A 537 84.12 87.93 148.35
N SER A 538 85.29 88.42 147.91
CA SER A 538 85.73 88.32 146.51
C SER A 538 86.04 86.88 146.09
N GLY A 539 86.56 86.06 147.02
CA GLY A 539 86.72 84.62 146.85
C GLY A 539 85.38 83.89 146.70
N GLU A 540 84.43 84.16 147.60
CA GLU A 540 83.07 83.60 147.53
C GLU A 540 82.36 84.02 146.23
N ALA A 541 82.44 85.30 145.85
CA ALA A 541 81.86 85.79 144.60
C ALA A 541 82.49 85.18 143.35
N THR A 542 83.81 84.90 143.37
CA THR A 542 84.46 84.21 142.25
C THR A 542 84.12 82.73 142.19
N ASP A 543 83.86 82.08 143.32
CA ASP A 543 83.32 80.71 143.35
C ASP A 543 81.91 80.65 142.75
N GLU A 544 81.03 81.58 143.11
CA GLU A 544 79.70 81.68 142.48
C GLU A 544 79.80 81.91 140.95
N ILE A 545 80.70 82.79 140.49
CA ILE A 545 80.91 83.00 139.05
C ILE A 545 81.51 81.74 138.39
N SER A 546 82.42 81.02 139.06
CA SER A 546 83.01 79.79 138.54
C SER A 546 81.94 78.71 138.34
N ASP A 547 81.04 78.56 139.30
CA ASP A 547 79.89 77.65 139.20
C ASP A 547 78.95 78.04 138.05
N LEU A 548 78.66 79.35 137.88
CA LEU A 548 77.87 79.86 136.75
C LEU A 548 78.54 79.58 135.40
N ILE A 549 79.86 79.79 135.29
CA ILE A 549 80.61 79.50 134.06
C ILE A 549 80.67 78.00 133.77
N GLY A 550 80.85 77.16 134.79
CA GLY A 550 80.76 75.70 134.66
C GLY A 550 79.38 75.26 134.17
N GLY A 551 78.32 75.90 134.66
CA GLY A 551 76.95 75.74 134.14
C GLY A 551 76.84 76.11 132.66
N ILE A 552 77.32 77.29 132.26
CA ILE A 552 77.29 77.75 130.85
C ILE A 552 78.10 76.82 129.95
N GLN A 553 79.30 76.38 130.36
CA GLN A 553 80.13 75.46 129.58
C GLN A 553 79.41 74.12 129.35
N LYS A 554 78.73 73.60 130.37
CA LYS A 554 77.92 72.39 130.26
C LYS A 554 76.73 72.58 129.32
N ASP A 555 76.04 73.71 129.41
CA ASP A 555 74.92 74.04 128.51
C ASP A 555 75.38 74.20 127.05
N VAL A 556 76.58 74.76 126.84
CA VAL A 556 77.23 74.84 125.52
C VAL A 556 77.57 73.44 124.99
N GLU A 557 78.14 72.55 125.79
CA GLU A 557 78.45 71.18 125.37
C GLU A 557 77.19 70.42 124.93
N VAL A 558 76.10 70.55 125.71
CA VAL A 558 74.79 69.99 125.36
C VAL A 558 74.28 70.62 124.05
N SER A 559 74.43 71.93 123.88
CA SER A 559 73.98 72.63 122.68
C SER A 559 74.76 72.22 121.42
N VAL A 560 76.08 72.02 121.51
CA VAL A 560 76.90 71.48 120.41
C VAL A 560 76.47 70.06 120.04
N LYS A 561 76.21 69.21 121.03
CA LYS A 561 75.69 67.85 120.79
C LYS A 561 74.35 67.89 120.06
N ASN A 562 73.43 68.75 120.50
CA ASN A 562 72.12 68.92 119.85
C ASN A 562 72.27 69.46 118.42
N MET A 563 73.20 70.40 118.16
CA MET A 563 73.46 70.92 116.82
C MET A 563 73.96 69.82 115.85
N LYS A 564 74.84 68.92 116.30
CA LYS A 564 75.26 67.77 115.48
C LYS A 564 74.09 66.83 115.15
N GLN A 565 73.19 66.61 116.10
CA GLN A 565 71.99 65.82 115.85
C GLN A 565 71.04 66.52 114.86
N THR A 566 70.90 67.84 114.95
CA THR A 566 70.13 68.64 113.98
C THR A 566 70.74 68.58 112.58
N GLU A 567 72.05 68.70 112.45
CA GLU A 567 72.75 68.58 111.16
C GLU A 567 72.48 67.21 110.50
N GLN A 568 72.61 66.12 111.27
CA GLN A 568 72.30 64.77 110.79
C GLN A 568 70.82 64.62 110.40
N ALA A 569 69.90 65.21 111.16
CA ALA A 569 68.47 65.17 110.85
C ALA A 569 68.13 65.97 109.58
N VAL A 570 68.81 67.08 109.34
CA VAL A 570 68.68 67.89 108.12
C VAL A 570 69.20 67.12 106.90
N ASP A 571 70.37 66.49 106.98
CA ASP A 571 70.91 65.68 105.88
C ASP A 571 69.96 64.51 105.53
N THR A 572 69.47 63.80 106.55
CA THR A 572 68.48 62.73 106.35
C THR A 572 67.17 63.26 105.70
N SER A 573 66.79 64.50 106.02
CA SER A 573 65.61 65.15 105.43
C SER A 573 65.83 65.50 103.96
N VAL A 574 67.04 65.94 103.57
CA VAL A 574 67.39 66.18 102.16
C VAL A 574 67.28 64.88 101.37
N ASP A 575 67.93 63.81 101.84
CA ASP A 575 67.91 62.50 101.17
C ASP A 575 66.46 61.99 100.96
N SER A 576 65.61 62.13 101.99
CA SER A 576 64.20 61.72 101.93
C SER A 576 63.37 62.53 100.92
N ILE A 577 63.65 63.83 100.79
CA ILE A 577 62.97 64.71 99.83
C ILE A 577 63.44 64.40 98.40
N GLU A 578 64.73 64.13 98.19
CA GLU A 578 65.26 63.73 96.88
C GLU A 578 64.67 62.39 96.42
N GLU A 579 64.55 61.41 97.32
CA GLU A 579 63.88 60.13 97.04
C GLU A 579 62.39 60.32 96.69
N SER A 580 61.71 61.24 97.37
CA SER A 580 60.34 61.63 97.05
C SER A 580 60.25 62.25 95.65
N GLY A 581 61.19 63.13 95.28
CA GLY A 581 61.29 63.72 93.94
C GLY A 581 61.48 62.67 92.84
N LYS A 582 62.35 61.67 93.08
CA LYS A 582 62.52 60.54 92.16
C LYS A 582 61.23 59.73 92.00
N SER A 583 60.49 59.53 93.08
CA SER A 583 59.20 58.84 93.05
C SER A 583 58.18 59.58 92.19
N PHE A 584 58.09 60.90 92.28
CA PHE A 584 57.23 61.71 91.39
C PHE A 584 57.65 61.60 89.92
N ASP A 585 58.95 61.59 89.61
CA ASP A 585 59.42 61.39 88.24
C ASP A 585 59.05 60.01 87.67
N ASP A 586 59.12 58.95 88.48
CA ASP A 586 58.71 57.62 88.05
C ASP A 586 57.18 57.54 87.84
N ILE A 587 56.37 58.21 88.67
CA ILE A 587 54.92 58.33 88.46
C ILE A 587 54.63 59.11 87.17
N ARG A 588 55.38 60.17 86.86
CA ARG A 588 55.27 60.93 85.60
C ARG A 588 55.48 60.05 84.37
N LYS A 589 56.52 59.21 84.38
CA LYS A 589 56.79 58.26 83.29
C LYS A 589 55.65 57.25 83.16
N ALA A 590 55.14 56.72 84.28
CA ALA A 590 54.01 55.81 84.29
C ALA A 590 52.73 56.45 83.72
N ALA A 591 52.44 57.70 84.08
CA ALA A 591 51.30 58.46 83.53
C ALA A 591 51.43 58.70 82.02
N SER A 592 52.64 59.01 81.53
CA SER A 592 52.89 59.14 80.09
C SER A 592 52.66 57.83 79.32
N VAL A 593 53.11 56.70 79.88
CA VAL A 593 52.82 55.37 79.30
C VAL A 593 51.32 55.09 79.31
N LEU A 594 50.62 55.42 80.39
CA LEU A 594 49.16 55.25 80.50
C LEU A 594 48.40 56.04 79.42
N ASN A 595 48.78 57.29 79.14
CA ASN A 595 48.19 58.08 78.06
C ASN A 595 48.32 57.39 76.69
N ASN A 596 49.50 56.86 76.37
CA ASN A 596 49.73 56.13 75.12
C ASN A 596 48.86 54.86 75.04
N ILE A 597 48.64 54.16 76.15
CA ILE A 597 47.76 52.99 76.20
C ILE A 597 46.31 53.41 75.94
N ILE A 598 45.83 54.48 76.58
CA ILE A 598 44.47 55.00 76.40
C ILE A 598 44.22 55.41 74.93
N GLU A 599 45.16 56.10 74.29
CA GLU A 599 45.06 56.48 72.88
C GLU A 599 44.96 55.23 71.97
N ASN A 600 45.76 54.20 72.25
CA ASN A 600 45.69 52.95 71.50
C ASN A 600 44.35 52.24 71.69
N ILE A 601 43.79 52.22 72.91
CA ILE A 601 42.45 51.68 73.18
C ILE A 601 41.40 52.43 72.35
N GLY A 602 41.46 53.76 72.29
CA GLY A 602 40.55 54.56 71.45
C GLY A 602 40.62 54.17 69.97
N LYS A 603 41.82 54.04 69.40
CA LYS A 603 42.02 53.61 68.00
C LYS A 603 41.47 52.21 67.73
N GLN A 604 41.68 51.26 68.65
CA GLN A 604 41.15 49.90 68.49
C GLN A 604 39.62 49.87 68.61
N THR A 605 39.05 50.67 69.51
CA THR A 605 37.60 50.77 69.70
C THR A 605 36.90 51.31 68.45
N GLU A 606 37.48 52.33 67.79
CA GLU A 606 36.96 52.83 66.52
C GLU A 606 37.04 51.77 65.40
N LYS A 607 38.13 51.02 65.34
CA LYS A 607 38.27 49.91 64.38
C LYS A 607 37.24 48.79 64.65
N MET A 608 36.98 48.46 65.91
CA MET A 608 35.95 47.48 66.28
C MET A 608 34.55 47.95 65.84
N LYS A 609 34.26 49.25 65.95
CA LYS A 609 33.01 49.83 65.47
C LYS A 609 32.83 49.68 63.96
N VAL A 610 33.86 50.02 63.18
CA VAL A 610 33.84 49.84 61.71
C VAL A 610 33.61 48.39 61.34
N ASN A 611 34.38 47.46 61.93
CA ASN A 611 34.22 46.03 61.68
C ASN A 611 32.82 45.52 62.08
N SER A 612 32.25 46.00 63.18
CA SER A 612 30.91 45.59 63.62
C SER A 612 29.84 45.99 62.60
N ASN A 613 29.93 47.19 62.02
CA ASN A 613 29.03 47.64 60.96
C ASN A 613 29.17 46.80 59.68
N GLU A 614 30.40 46.39 59.31
CA GLU A 614 30.61 45.50 58.16
C GLU A 614 29.98 44.12 58.39
N VAL A 615 30.13 43.56 59.59
CA VAL A 615 29.50 42.29 59.96
C VAL A 615 27.97 42.42 59.96
N GLU A 616 27.42 43.51 60.49
CA GLU A 616 25.97 43.79 60.45
C GLU A 616 25.43 43.80 59.02
N SER A 617 26.14 44.47 58.10
CA SER A 617 25.75 44.49 56.68
C SER A 617 25.79 43.09 56.05
N ALA A 618 26.82 42.29 56.35
CA ALA A 618 26.93 40.93 55.83
C ALA A 618 25.81 40.02 56.37
N VAL A 619 25.48 40.14 57.65
CA VAL A 619 24.40 39.36 58.28
C VAL A 619 23.03 39.73 57.71
N LYS A 620 22.76 41.01 57.44
CA LYS A 620 21.52 41.43 56.73
C LYS A 620 21.41 40.83 55.34
N GLN A 621 22.52 40.79 54.60
CA GLN A 621 22.54 40.18 53.27
C GLN A 621 22.29 38.66 53.33
N ILE A 622 22.85 37.97 54.34
CA ILE A 622 22.56 36.55 54.59
C ILE A 622 21.07 36.35 54.83
N ALA A 623 20.45 37.15 55.70
CA ALA A 623 19.01 37.04 55.98
C ALA A 623 18.15 37.22 54.71
N GLU A 624 18.48 38.19 53.86
CA GLU A 624 17.77 38.44 52.60
C GLU A 624 17.92 37.26 51.60
N VAL A 625 19.14 36.74 51.46
CA VAL A 625 19.42 35.58 50.59
C VAL A 625 18.71 34.33 51.11
N SER A 626 18.73 34.09 52.43
CA SER A 626 18.03 32.98 53.06
C SER A 626 16.51 33.06 52.84
N GLN A 627 15.90 34.25 52.98
CA GLN A 627 14.48 34.41 52.70
C GLN A 627 14.14 34.12 51.22
N THR A 628 15.00 34.56 50.31
CA THR A 628 14.85 34.28 48.87
C THR A 628 15.03 32.80 48.57
N ALA A 629 16.00 32.13 49.22
CA ALA A 629 16.24 30.70 49.07
C ALA A 629 15.04 29.88 49.55
N ALA A 630 14.42 30.25 50.67
CA ALA A 630 13.18 29.62 51.15
C ALA A 630 12.05 29.76 50.13
N SER A 631 11.82 30.97 49.59
CA SER A 631 10.77 31.21 48.58
C SER A 631 11.02 30.43 47.29
N ASN A 632 12.26 30.37 46.80
CA ASN A 632 12.60 29.61 45.59
C ASN A 632 12.46 28.09 45.84
N ALA A 633 12.77 27.64 47.04
CA ALA A 633 12.60 26.24 47.43
C ALA A 633 11.13 25.82 47.43
N GLU A 634 10.21 26.69 47.90
CA GLU A 634 8.77 26.47 47.79
C GLU A 634 8.30 26.37 46.32
N GLU A 635 8.81 27.23 45.43
CA GLU A 635 8.45 27.21 44.00
C GLU A 635 8.93 25.93 43.31
N VAL A 636 10.14 25.47 43.64
CA VAL A 636 10.69 24.20 43.12
C VAL A 636 9.93 22.99 43.69
N ALA A 637 9.48 23.05 44.95
CA ALA A 637 8.63 22.00 45.53
C ALA A 637 7.31 21.88 44.75
N ALA A 638 6.63 23.01 44.52
CA ALA A 638 5.39 23.04 43.74
C ALA A 638 5.58 22.53 42.30
N ALA A 639 6.68 22.92 41.64
CA ALA A 639 7.01 22.42 40.30
C ALA A 639 7.31 20.91 40.29
N SER A 640 7.91 20.37 41.37
CA SER A 640 8.16 18.94 41.51
C SER A 640 6.87 18.14 41.70
N GLU A 641 5.90 18.67 42.46
CA GLU A 641 4.57 18.09 42.59
C GLU A 641 3.82 18.07 41.23
N GLU A 642 3.84 19.19 40.50
CA GLU A 642 3.22 19.27 39.16
C GLU A 642 3.89 18.32 38.16
N GLN A 643 5.22 18.20 38.20
CA GLN A 643 5.97 17.25 37.38
C GLN A 643 5.59 15.81 37.70
N SER A 644 5.42 15.46 38.99
CA SER A 644 5.01 14.11 39.38
C SER A 644 3.61 13.80 38.84
N ALA A 645 2.65 14.71 39.00
CA ALA A 645 1.28 14.56 38.48
C ALA A 645 1.24 14.42 36.95
N SER A 646 1.99 15.25 36.22
CA SER A 646 2.08 15.15 34.76
C SER A 646 2.73 13.84 34.31
N THR A 647 3.70 13.34 35.07
CA THR A 647 4.36 12.06 34.77
C THR A 647 3.41 10.88 35.01
N GLU A 648 2.55 10.95 36.03
CA GLU A 648 1.51 9.95 36.28
C GLU A 648 0.52 9.85 35.08
N GLU A 649 0.15 10.97 34.47
CA GLU A 649 -0.65 10.98 33.23
C GLU A 649 0.08 10.32 32.04
N ILE A 650 1.40 10.52 31.92
CA ILE A 650 2.23 9.88 30.90
C ILE A 650 2.29 8.37 31.11
N VAL A 651 2.48 7.91 32.35
CA VAL A 651 2.50 6.49 32.72
C VAL A 651 1.17 5.83 32.35
N ASN A 652 0.05 6.46 32.72
CA ASN A 652 -1.29 5.96 32.36
C ASN A 652 -1.48 5.90 30.83
N SER A 653 -1.08 6.95 30.10
CA SER A 653 -1.16 6.97 28.64
C SER A 653 -0.29 5.90 27.97
N ALA A 654 0.87 5.59 28.56
CA ALA A 654 1.74 4.54 28.08
C ALA A 654 1.13 3.15 28.31
N GLN A 655 0.49 2.91 29.47
CA GLN A 655 -0.27 1.68 29.70
C GLN A 655 -1.42 1.52 28.68
N ASP A 656 -2.17 2.58 28.39
CA ASP A 656 -3.23 2.56 27.37
C ASP A 656 -2.67 2.22 25.98
N LEU A 657 -1.51 2.76 25.61
CA LEU A 657 -0.83 2.44 24.35
C LEU A 657 -0.38 0.98 24.29
N ALA A 658 0.14 0.43 25.40
CA ALA A 658 0.51 -0.97 25.50
C ALA A 658 -0.72 -1.88 25.33
N GLU A 659 -1.84 -1.54 25.96
CA GLU A 659 -3.10 -2.28 25.83
C GLU A 659 -3.63 -2.22 24.38
N MET A 660 -3.67 -1.04 23.76
CA MET A 660 -4.08 -0.90 22.35
C MET A 660 -3.16 -1.68 21.40
N ALA A 661 -1.85 -1.71 21.65
CA ALA A 661 -0.91 -2.50 20.87
C ALA A 661 -1.18 -4.01 21.02
N GLN A 662 -1.52 -4.46 22.23
CA GLN A 662 -1.91 -5.84 22.49
C GLN A 662 -3.25 -6.20 21.82
N GLU A 663 -4.24 -5.31 21.85
CA GLU A 663 -5.50 -5.47 21.12
C GLU A 663 -5.28 -5.56 19.60
N LEU A 664 -4.43 -4.69 19.05
CA LEU A 664 -4.07 -4.70 17.64
C LEU A 664 -3.41 -6.03 17.27
N SER A 665 -2.42 -6.48 18.06
CA SER A 665 -1.76 -7.78 17.93
C SER A 665 -2.77 -8.95 17.95
N ASN A 666 -3.72 -8.93 18.89
CA ASN A 666 -4.79 -9.93 18.97
C ASN A 666 -5.71 -9.89 17.73
N ALA A 667 -6.02 -8.71 17.21
CA ALA A 667 -6.84 -8.56 16.01
C ALA A 667 -6.15 -9.12 14.77
N VAL A 668 -4.84 -8.89 14.60
CA VAL A 668 -4.07 -9.46 13.48
C VAL A 668 -3.74 -10.94 13.65
N ASN A 669 -3.68 -11.46 14.88
CA ASN A 669 -3.53 -12.91 15.13
C ASN A 669 -4.72 -13.75 14.65
N LYS A 670 -5.84 -13.14 14.26
CA LYS A 670 -6.92 -13.83 13.52
C LYS A 670 -6.47 -14.30 12.15
N PHE A 671 -5.46 -13.65 11.56
CA PHE A 671 -4.85 -14.06 10.31
C PHE A 671 -3.74 -15.09 10.57
N ARG A 672 -3.87 -16.28 9.97
CA ARG A 672 -2.81 -17.30 9.98
C ARG A 672 -1.82 -16.98 8.87
N ILE A 673 -0.58 -16.66 9.23
CA ILE A 673 0.49 -16.29 8.29
C ILE A 673 1.33 -17.49 7.88
#